data_AF-A0A8B9TZR6-F1
#
_entry.id   AF-A0A8B9TZR6-F1
#
_cell.length_a   1.000
_cell.length_b   1.000
_cell.length_c   1.000
_cell.angle_alpha   90.00
_cell.angle_beta   90.00
_cell.angle_gamma   90.00
#
_symmetry.space_group_name_H-M   'P 1'
#
loop_
_entity.id
_entity.type
_entity.pdbx_description
1 polymer ?
#
loop_
_entity_poly.entity_id
_entity_poly.type
_entity_poly.pdbx_seq_one_letter_code
_entity_poly.pdbx_strand_id
1 'polypeptide(L)'
;MNSLMQSHLFLTERKMKNVAALTSACSSRGIKGKMEPTKESHDHFLLDIPVTREQMNRYRAAAETAQSELAALSVKYDCAQSELLELRSRMVSKEASFQELKAEAEHYKENNARQASLLLSLQARVRETEEESSMLATSKKQAELTAQAASKENCELKEKLHEQNAKLNKYLNECEESKTQASNISRKYEELLSQLSEFLDTDIREKEKPQEHLMSKVCEICKENLALKVQVAALQEAIDGHEMESKASRETIMRLVSEATKEQKKAAGYYQDMEKLSKDLDSARIARQSLEADIRNHQDKLTANQKAWEASKQELHTLKKSLSELDESLKSSKEEARTAQSSLVAFKEQIAALLSSGSATVKPSEKAILERIQEINCKEESKEIMVSQFETQIAKLTESLENQTRLYQEALERNRKAEKQSETFQDQLRNLEEELLSIDMMQDGLKLEKQKYLIFLEQLNEKMKLDSVAADVGFDMNVNAILARVEQLVKLEGDAVIENKTMAYSLRRKLKTQKEKLESKELHMNLLRQKITQLEEEKQVRTALAVERDEANLTVRKLHKMIERLQKQLDLARETNTDLKAKLSETNELKIQTLEQNRTIEELNKSQGKLERMKEKVEKQLNSVKSELHLKELKATEDKEKAKNMLEAVSSEMKVLKTTLAELTRRERQLADFREVVSRMLGLDIASLALPDYEIITRLEGLIHCHQHHFITCVCLKDVARTQDEHTISSSKHTF
;
A
#
# COMPACT_ATOMS: atom_id res chain seq x y z
N MET A 1 -25.36 -61.71 -20.88
CA MET A 1 -26.66 -61.36 -20.26
C MET A 1 -27.47 -60.68 -21.36
N ASN A 2 -28.27 -61.37 -22.18
CA ASN A 2 -29.35 -62.36 -21.93
C ASN A 2 -30.58 -61.69 -21.29
N SER A 3 -31.85 -61.90 -21.69
CA SER A 3 -32.54 -62.49 -22.89
C SER A 3 -34.05 -62.17 -22.72
N LEU A 4 -34.99 -62.14 -23.69
CA LEU A 4 -35.05 -62.31 -25.17
C LEU A 4 -35.59 -60.98 -25.79
N MET A 5 -35.72 -60.68 -27.10
CA MET A 5 -35.77 -61.39 -28.40
C MET A 5 -37.15 -61.90 -28.90
N GLN A 6 -37.82 -61.12 -29.75
CA GLN A 6 -38.62 -61.50 -30.95
C GLN A 6 -39.08 -60.18 -31.65
N SER A 7 -38.80 -59.79 -32.91
CA SER A 7 -38.46 -60.43 -34.22
C SER A 7 -39.70 -60.96 -34.99
N HIS A 8 -39.98 -60.69 -36.27
CA HIS A 8 -39.24 -60.13 -37.45
C HIS A 8 -40.21 -59.23 -38.31
N LEU A 9 -39.79 -58.26 -39.16
CA LEU A 9 -39.25 -58.34 -40.55
C LEU A 9 -40.14 -59.11 -41.57
N PHE A 10 -40.31 -58.78 -42.87
CA PHE A 10 -39.88 -57.61 -43.70
C PHE A 10 -40.59 -57.59 -45.10
N LEU A 11 -40.81 -56.40 -45.68
CA LEU A 11 -40.86 -55.97 -47.12
C LEU A 11 -41.31 -56.89 -48.31
N THR A 12 -42.18 -56.34 -49.21
CA THR A 12 -42.19 -56.40 -50.72
C THR A 12 -42.07 -57.75 -51.51
N GLU A 13 -42.43 -57.92 -52.80
CA GLU A 13 -42.67 -57.01 -53.96
C GLU A 13 -43.58 -57.62 -55.08
N ARG A 14 -43.98 -56.75 -56.03
CA ARG A 14 -44.41 -56.89 -57.45
C ARG A 14 -44.63 -58.25 -58.20
N LYS A 15 -45.71 -58.19 -59.02
CA LYS A 15 -45.87 -58.57 -60.47
C LYS A 15 -46.17 -60.02 -60.94
N MET A 16 -47.33 -60.13 -61.60
CA MET A 16 -47.68 -60.85 -62.85
C MET A 16 -46.97 -62.15 -63.28
N LYS A 17 -47.77 -63.19 -63.57
CA LYS A 17 -47.67 -63.98 -64.82
C LYS A 17 -48.99 -64.68 -65.20
N ASN A 18 -49.03 -65.25 -66.40
CA ASN A 18 -50.21 -65.78 -67.12
C ASN A 18 -49.99 -67.26 -67.54
N VAL A 19 -50.99 -67.87 -68.21
CA VAL A 19 -50.99 -69.22 -68.85
C VAL A 19 -51.29 -70.39 -67.88
N ALA A 20 -52.30 -71.28 -68.00
CA ALA A 20 -53.34 -71.66 -68.99
C ALA A 20 -53.12 -72.95 -69.83
N ALA A 21 -54.11 -73.86 -69.78
CA ALA A 21 -54.37 -75.00 -70.70
C ALA A 21 -55.87 -75.40 -70.55
N LEU A 22 -56.73 -75.25 -71.57
CA LEU A 22 -57.07 -76.17 -72.68
C LEU A 22 -58.08 -77.28 -72.30
N THR A 23 -59.12 -77.61 -73.09
CA THR A 23 -59.56 -77.17 -74.46
C THR A 23 -61.07 -76.74 -74.37
N SER A 24 -62.06 -76.78 -75.30
CA SER A 24 -62.35 -77.09 -76.73
C SER A 24 -63.84 -76.70 -76.95
N ALA A 25 -64.44 -76.37 -78.11
CA ALA A 25 -64.07 -76.15 -79.52
C ALA A 25 -65.13 -75.17 -80.12
N CYS A 26 -64.87 -74.25 -81.07
CA CYS A 26 -64.71 -74.40 -82.53
C CYS A 26 -65.86 -75.11 -83.29
N SER A 27 -66.40 -74.66 -84.44
CA SER A 27 -66.21 -73.39 -85.20
C SER A 27 -67.20 -73.16 -86.38
N SER A 28 -67.47 -71.88 -86.71
CA SER A 28 -67.64 -71.25 -88.06
C SER A 28 -68.67 -71.67 -89.14
N ARG A 29 -69.32 -70.63 -89.73
CA ARG A 29 -69.64 -70.36 -91.17
C ARG A 29 -70.39 -71.39 -92.07
N GLY A 30 -71.65 -71.06 -92.43
CA GLY A 30 -72.00 -70.42 -93.73
C GLY A 30 -72.43 -71.23 -95.00
N ILE A 31 -73.42 -70.67 -95.72
CA ILE A 31 -73.74 -70.76 -97.19
C ILE A 31 -74.71 -71.85 -97.73
N LYS A 32 -75.68 -71.38 -98.57
CA LYS A 32 -76.57 -72.00 -99.60
C LYS A 32 -76.75 -73.54 -99.72
N GLY A 33 -78.00 -73.98 -99.93
CA GLY A 33 -78.39 -75.28 -100.53
C GLY A 33 -79.90 -75.35 -100.90
N LYS A 34 -80.33 -76.20 -101.85
CA LYS A 34 -81.68 -76.17 -102.47
C LYS A 34 -82.20 -77.60 -102.81
N MET A 35 -83.54 -77.75 -102.90
CA MET A 35 -84.34 -78.73 -103.70
C MET A 35 -84.62 -80.20 -103.23
N GLU A 36 -85.93 -80.52 -103.16
CA GLU A 36 -86.68 -81.67 -103.78
C GLU A 36 -86.41 -83.15 -103.40
N PRO A 37 -87.22 -84.15 -103.84
CA PRO A 37 -88.41 -84.17 -104.74
C PRO A 37 -89.71 -84.72 -104.02
N THR A 38 -90.80 -85.33 -104.55
CA THR A 38 -91.22 -86.01 -105.83
C THR A 38 -92.77 -86.03 -106.07
N LYS A 39 -93.22 -85.96 -107.35
CA LYS A 39 -94.21 -86.83 -108.11
C LYS A 39 -95.61 -87.23 -107.50
N GLU A 40 -96.73 -87.54 -108.20
CA GLU A 40 -97.29 -87.53 -109.61
C GLU A 40 -98.81 -87.95 -109.54
N SER A 41 -99.74 -87.95 -110.54
CA SER A 41 -99.79 -87.59 -111.98
C SER A 41 -101.22 -87.13 -112.47
N HIS A 42 -101.99 -87.92 -113.26
CA HIS A 42 -103.21 -87.56 -114.06
C HIS A 42 -104.37 -88.64 -113.93
N ASP A 43 -105.46 -88.82 -114.71
CA ASP A 43 -105.93 -88.38 -116.07
C ASP A 43 -107.49 -88.50 -116.28
N HIS A 44 -108.01 -88.56 -117.54
CA HIS A 44 -109.42 -88.51 -118.02
C HIS A 44 -110.30 -89.80 -117.90
N PHE A 45 -111.65 -89.69 -117.95
CA PHE A 45 -112.54 -90.13 -119.08
C PHE A 45 -114.08 -89.85 -118.91
N LEU A 46 -114.91 -90.33 -119.87
CA LEU A 46 -116.31 -89.94 -120.21
C LEU A 46 -117.46 -90.81 -119.63
N LEU A 47 -118.70 -90.28 -119.68
CA LEU A 47 -119.90 -91.02 -120.18
C LEU A 47 -121.01 -90.07 -120.71
N ASP A 48 -122.09 -90.61 -121.30
CA ASP A 48 -122.99 -89.98 -122.29
C ASP A 48 -124.50 -90.04 -121.90
N ILE A 49 -125.39 -89.26 -122.56
CA ILE A 49 -126.86 -89.43 -122.79
C ILE A 49 -127.53 -88.11 -123.29
N PRO A 50 -128.59 -88.12 -124.16
CA PRO A 50 -128.79 -87.02 -125.14
C PRO A 50 -130.18 -86.31 -125.18
N VAL A 51 -130.29 -85.26 -126.02
CA VAL A 51 -131.53 -84.54 -126.49
C VAL A 51 -132.14 -83.57 -125.44
N THR A 52 -132.64 -82.34 -125.72
CA THR A 52 -132.98 -81.58 -126.96
C THR A 52 -132.38 -80.14 -126.96
N ARG A 53 -132.51 -79.40 -128.07
CA ARG A 53 -131.70 -78.19 -128.39
C ARG A 53 -132.08 -76.86 -127.69
N GLU A 54 -133.27 -76.71 -127.11
CA GLU A 54 -133.81 -75.39 -126.70
C GLU A 54 -133.39 -74.90 -125.30
N GLN A 55 -133.12 -75.81 -124.35
CA GLN A 55 -132.91 -75.43 -122.93
C GLN A 55 -131.47 -75.05 -122.56
N MET A 56 -130.47 -75.47 -123.35
CA MET A 56 -129.05 -75.36 -122.97
C MET A 56 -128.57 -73.90 -122.80
N ASN A 57 -129.13 -72.95 -123.55
CA ASN A 57 -128.69 -71.56 -123.56
C ASN A 57 -129.06 -70.77 -122.28
N ARG A 58 -130.12 -71.17 -121.55
CA ARG A 58 -130.54 -70.47 -120.32
C ARG A 58 -129.69 -70.81 -119.10
N TYR A 59 -129.15 -72.03 -119.05
CA TYR A 59 -128.30 -72.47 -117.94
C TYR A 59 -126.84 -72.03 -118.07
N ARG A 60 -126.31 -71.88 -119.28
CA ARG A 60 -124.93 -71.41 -119.50
C ARG A 60 -124.70 -70.01 -118.93
N ALA A 61 -125.54 -69.05 -119.29
CA ALA A 61 -125.41 -67.67 -118.82
C ALA A 61 -125.46 -67.57 -117.28
N ALA A 62 -126.36 -68.31 -116.63
CA ALA A 62 -126.47 -68.31 -115.17
C ALA A 62 -125.22 -68.90 -114.47
N ALA A 63 -124.60 -69.92 -115.05
CA ALA A 63 -123.36 -70.50 -114.54
C ALA A 63 -122.16 -69.56 -114.70
N GLU A 64 -122.08 -68.84 -115.82
CA GLU A 64 -121.02 -67.87 -116.10
C GLU A 64 -121.09 -66.66 -115.14
N THR A 65 -122.28 -66.13 -114.84
CA THR A 65 -122.44 -65.08 -113.80
C THR A 65 -122.03 -65.59 -112.43
N ALA A 66 -122.48 -66.79 -112.04
CA ALA A 66 -122.17 -67.37 -110.73
C ALA A 66 -120.66 -67.64 -110.55
N GLN A 67 -119.95 -68.07 -111.59
CA GLN A 67 -118.49 -68.21 -111.55
C GLN A 67 -117.77 -66.85 -111.42
N SER A 68 -118.25 -65.81 -112.11
CA SER A 68 -117.68 -64.46 -112.00
C SER A 68 -117.89 -63.84 -110.61
N GLU A 69 -119.05 -64.08 -109.98
CA GLU A 69 -119.34 -63.63 -108.61
C GLU A 69 -118.53 -64.40 -107.57
N LEU A 70 -118.37 -65.72 -107.75
CA LEU A 70 -117.54 -66.56 -106.88
C LEU A 70 -116.06 -66.12 -106.92
N ALA A 71 -115.52 -65.84 -108.11
CA ALA A 71 -114.15 -65.33 -108.26
C ALA A 71 -113.96 -63.96 -107.59
N ALA A 72 -114.93 -63.04 -107.73
CA ALA A 72 -114.91 -61.73 -107.08
C ALA A 72 -115.01 -61.83 -105.54
N LEU A 73 -115.71 -62.85 -105.02
CA LEU A 73 -115.76 -63.15 -103.58
C LEU A 73 -114.44 -63.77 -103.08
N SER A 74 -113.81 -64.67 -103.83
CA SER A 74 -112.49 -65.22 -103.47
C SER A 74 -111.42 -64.13 -103.37
N VAL A 75 -111.32 -63.23 -104.36
CA VAL A 75 -110.35 -62.13 -104.31
C VAL A 75 -110.61 -61.19 -103.11
N LYS A 76 -111.88 -60.95 -102.75
CA LYS A 76 -112.22 -60.18 -101.53
C LYS A 76 -111.85 -60.92 -100.24
N TYR A 77 -111.99 -62.25 -100.21
CA TYR A 77 -111.56 -63.08 -99.09
C TYR A 77 -110.05 -63.03 -98.91
N ASP A 78 -109.28 -63.21 -100.00
CA ASP A 78 -107.81 -63.19 -99.98
C ASP A 78 -107.26 -61.82 -99.59
N CYS A 79 -107.88 -60.72 -100.05
CA CYS A 79 -107.57 -59.36 -99.58
C CYS A 79 -107.84 -59.19 -98.08
N ALA A 80 -109.02 -59.57 -97.59
CA ALA A 80 -109.37 -59.45 -96.17
C ALA A 80 -108.49 -60.35 -95.27
N GLN A 81 -108.08 -61.53 -95.76
CA GLN A 81 -107.14 -62.42 -95.07
C GLN A 81 -105.73 -61.82 -95.02
N SER A 82 -105.31 -61.14 -96.09
CA SER A 82 -104.04 -60.40 -96.15
C SER A 82 -104.03 -59.20 -95.19
N GLU A 83 -105.09 -58.40 -95.16
CA GLU A 83 -105.27 -57.31 -94.20
C GLU A 83 -105.26 -57.81 -92.74
N LEU A 84 -105.90 -58.95 -92.45
CA LEU A 84 -105.85 -59.58 -91.12
C LEU A 84 -104.45 -60.07 -90.74
N LEU A 85 -103.66 -60.55 -91.69
CA LEU A 85 -102.25 -60.93 -91.46
C LEU A 85 -101.37 -59.69 -91.24
N GLU A 86 -101.56 -58.62 -92.00
CA GLU A 86 -100.84 -57.35 -91.80
C GLU A 86 -101.20 -56.71 -90.45
N LEU A 87 -102.49 -56.64 -90.11
CA LEU A 87 -102.93 -56.14 -88.80
C LEU A 87 -102.39 -56.98 -87.64
N ARG A 88 -102.28 -58.31 -87.80
CA ARG A 88 -101.62 -59.18 -86.81
C ARG A 88 -100.12 -58.92 -86.70
N SER A 89 -99.38 -58.79 -87.80
CA SER A 89 -97.94 -58.50 -87.73
C SER A 89 -97.68 -57.12 -87.12
N ARG A 90 -98.51 -56.12 -87.47
CA ARG A 90 -98.47 -54.77 -86.91
C ARG A 90 -98.81 -54.75 -85.42
N MET A 91 -99.79 -55.55 -84.98
CA MET A 91 -100.11 -55.76 -83.55
C MET A 91 -98.93 -56.36 -82.80
N VAL A 92 -98.30 -57.42 -83.32
CA VAL A 92 -97.11 -58.05 -82.73
C VAL A 92 -95.93 -57.06 -82.65
N SER A 93 -95.70 -56.25 -83.68
CA SER A 93 -94.67 -55.20 -83.64
C SER A 93 -94.94 -54.12 -82.58
N LYS A 94 -96.22 -53.81 -82.32
CA LYS A 94 -96.60 -52.84 -81.29
C LYS A 94 -96.48 -53.41 -79.88
N GLU A 95 -96.87 -54.66 -79.68
CA GLU A 95 -96.63 -55.38 -78.42
C GLU A 95 -95.12 -55.48 -78.12
N ALA A 96 -94.28 -55.82 -79.11
CA ALA A 96 -92.83 -55.82 -78.95
C ALA A 96 -92.30 -54.44 -78.50
N SER A 97 -92.68 -53.36 -79.19
CA SER A 97 -92.27 -52.00 -78.81
C SER A 97 -92.79 -51.56 -77.43
N PHE A 98 -93.92 -52.12 -76.97
CA PHE A 98 -94.47 -51.84 -75.64
C PHE A 98 -93.70 -52.59 -74.55
N GLN A 99 -93.30 -53.84 -74.78
CA GLN A 99 -92.44 -54.60 -73.87
C GLN A 99 -91.03 -53.96 -73.76
N GLU A 100 -90.49 -53.44 -74.86
CA GLU A 100 -89.22 -52.68 -74.87
C GLU A 100 -89.33 -51.40 -74.04
N LEU A 101 -90.34 -50.54 -74.29
CA LEU A 101 -90.59 -49.32 -73.50
C LEU A 101 -90.83 -49.63 -72.01
N LYS A 102 -91.48 -50.75 -71.70
CA LYS A 102 -91.70 -51.20 -70.32
C LYS A 102 -90.40 -51.64 -69.65
N ALA A 103 -89.53 -52.38 -70.34
CA ALA A 103 -88.22 -52.76 -69.83
C ALA A 103 -87.32 -51.53 -69.61
N GLU A 104 -87.35 -50.55 -70.53
CA GLU A 104 -86.63 -49.29 -70.39
C GLU A 104 -87.17 -48.45 -69.21
N ALA A 105 -88.49 -48.40 -69.01
CA ALA A 105 -89.09 -47.72 -67.87
C ALA A 105 -88.70 -48.34 -66.51
N GLU A 106 -88.64 -49.67 -66.40
CA GLU A 106 -88.13 -50.32 -65.18
C GLU A 106 -86.61 -50.10 -65.00
N HIS A 107 -85.82 -50.10 -66.08
CA HIS A 107 -84.39 -49.75 -66.01
C HIS A 107 -84.18 -48.29 -65.55
N TYR A 108 -85.01 -47.34 -66.00
CA TYR A 108 -85.00 -45.97 -65.49
C TYR A 108 -85.35 -45.89 -64.00
N LYS A 109 -86.35 -46.64 -63.52
CA LYS A 109 -86.65 -46.73 -62.08
C LYS A 109 -85.49 -47.31 -61.29
N GLU A 110 -84.88 -48.40 -61.76
CA GLU A 110 -83.76 -49.04 -61.06
C GLU A 110 -82.53 -48.12 -61.01
N ASN A 111 -82.21 -47.44 -62.12
CA ASN A 111 -81.15 -46.44 -62.17
C ASN A 111 -81.43 -45.26 -61.21
N ASN A 112 -82.67 -44.75 -61.18
CA ASN A 112 -83.07 -43.69 -60.24
C ASN A 112 -82.97 -44.16 -58.77
N ALA A 113 -83.37 -45.41 -58.47
CA ALA A 113 -83.22 -45.99 -57.14
C ALA A 113 -81.75 -46.13 -56.73
N ARG A 114 -80.88 -46.62 -57.63
CA ARG A 114 -79.43 -46.68 -57.41
C ARG A 114 -78.83 -45.28 -57.17
N GLN A 115 -79.27 -44.27 -57.91
CA GLN A 115 -78.84 -42.87 -57.73
C GLN A 115 -79.32 -42.29 -56.38
N ALA A 116 -80.56 -42.59 -55.97
CA ALA A 116 -81.09 -42.19 -54.67
C ALA A 116 -80.34 -42.86 -53.50
N SER A 117 -80.04 -44.16 -53.58
CA SER A 117 -79.22 -44.86 -52.59
C SER A 117 -77.78 -44.33 -52.55
N LEU A 118 -77.19 -43.98 -53.70
CA LEU A 118 -75.88 -43.34 -53.75
C LEU A 118 -75.89 -41.95 -53.11
N LEU A 119 -76.92 -41.13 -53.39
CA LEU A 119 -77.09 -39.83 -52.74
C LEU A 119 -77.24 -39.95 -51.22
N LEU A 120 -78.05 -40.90 -50.73
CA LEU A 120 -78.19 -41.16 -49.30
C LEU A 120 -76.88 -41.64 -48.65
N SER A 121 -76.11 -42.49 -49.33
CA SER A 121 -74.78 -42.92 -48.86
C SER A 121 -73.78 -41.75 -48.83
N LEU A 122 -73.80 -40.88 -49.83
CA LEU A 122 -72.97 -39.66 -49.85
C LEU A 122 -73.39 -38.67 -48.75
N GLN A 123 -74.69 -38.49 -48.50
CA GLN A 123 -75.23 -37.64 -47.43
C GLN A 123 -75.02 -38.22 -46.03
N ALA A 124 -74.92 -39.54 -45.89
CA ALA A 124 -74.47 -40.19 -44.65
C ALA A 124 -72.98 -39.90 -44.43
N ARG A 125 -72.13 -40.19 -45.43
CA ARG A 125 -70.69 -39.97 -45.33
C ARG A 125 -70.30 -38.50 -45.15
N VAL A 126 -71.03 -37.55 -45.73
CA VAL A 126 -70.81 -36.12 -45.48
C VAL A 126 -71.07 -35.81 -44.01
N ARG A 127 -72.20 -36.24 -43.43
CA ARG A 127 -72.49 -36.04 -42.00
C ARG A 127 -71.49 -36.75 -41.09
N GLU A 128 -71.08 -37.97 -41.42
CA GLU A 128 -69.99 -38.67 -40.72
C GLU A 128 -68.72 -37.81 -40.71
N THR A 129 -68.29 -37.27 -41.86
CA THR A 129 -67.11 -36.38 -41.92
C THR A 129 -67.31 -35.01 -41.24
N GLU A 130 -68.54 -34.48 -41.20
CA GLU A 130 -68.87 -33.26 -40.47
C GLU A 130 -68.82 -33.48 -38.95
N GLU A 131 -69.39 -34.59 -38.47
CA GLU A 131 -69.34 -35.04 -37.08
C GLU A 131 -67.89 -35.36 -36.65
N GLU A 132 -67.13 -36.08 -37.48
CA GLU A 132 -65.67 -36.29 -37.29
C GLU A 132 -64.92 -34.95 -37.23
N SER A 133 -65.23 -33.98 -38.10
CA SER A 133 -64.58 -32.66 -38.08
C SER A 133 -64.90 -31.87 -36.81
N SER A 134 -66.11 -32.00 -36.28
CA SER A 134 -66.57 -31.37 -35.03
C SER A 134 -65.91 -32.02 -33.81
N MET A 135 -65.82 -33.35 -33.80
CA MET A 135 -65.09 -34.13 -32.78
C MET A 135 -63.59 -33.83 -32.84
N LEU A 136 -63.01 -33.67 -34.03
CA LEU A 136 -61.60 -33.28 -34.20
C LEU A 136 -61.36 -31.82 -33.77
N ALA A 137 -62.27 -30.90 -34.05
CA ALA A 137 -62.17 -29.50 -33.64
C ALA A 137 -62.29 -29.33 -32.12
N THR A 138 -63.21 -30.07 -31.48
CA THR A 138 -63.34 -30.08 -30.01
C THR A 138 -62.17 -30.79 -29.34
N SER A 139 -61.72 -31.93 -29.86
CA SER A 139 -60.51 -32.63 -29.41
C SER A 139 -59.26 -31.75 -29.53
N LYS A 140 -59.07 -31.07 -30.68
CA LYS A 140 -57.99 -30.10 -30.90
C LYS A 140 -58.04 -28.97 -29.86
N LYS A 141 -59.21 -28.33 -29.67
CA LYS A 141 -59.38 -27.26 -28.68
C LYS A 141 -59.04 -27.73 -27.26
N GLN A 142 -59.40 -28.96 -26.91
CA GLN A 142 -59.07 -29.52 -25.60
C GLN A 142 -57.57 -29.83 -25.47
N ALA A 143 -56.93 -30.36 -26.52
CA ALA A 143 -55.48 -30.56 -26.57
C ALA A 143 -54.70 -29.24 -26.50
N GLU A 144 -55.18 -28.18 -27.17
CA GLU A 144 -54.61 -26.82 -27.08
C GLU A 144 -54.72 -26.25 -25.65
N LEU A 145 -55.87 -26.43 -24.98
CA LEU A 145 -56.05 -26.03 -23.58
C LEU A 145 -55.15 -26.83 -22.62
N THR A 146 -55.02 -28.15 -22.81
CA THR A 146 -54.10 -28.99 -22.02
C THR A 146 -52.63 -28.58 -22.26
N ALA A 147 -52.25 -28.30 -23.51
CA ALA A 147 -50.91 -27.81 -23.84
C ALA A 147 -50.63 -26.42 -23.25
N GLN A 148 -51.61 -25.52 -23.24
CA GLN A 148 -51.51 -24.20 -22.62
C GLN A 148 -51.36 -24.31 -21.09
N ALA A 149 -52.14 -25.18 -20.44
CA ALA A 149 -52.03 -25.46 -19.01
C ALA A 149 -50.65 -26.04 -18.65
N ALA A 150 -50.21 -27.08 -19.36
CA ALA A 150 -48.88 -27.68 -19.18
C ALA A 150 -47.75 -26.68 -19.46
N SER A 151 -47.88 -25.79 -20.45
CA SER A 151 -46.90 -24.73 -20.72
C SER A 151 -46.86 -23.69 -19.60
N LYS A 152 -48.01 -23.34 -18.99
CA LYS A 152 -48.06 -22.43 -17.83
C LYS A 152 -47.38 -23.06 -16.62
N GLU A 153 -47.70 -24.32 -16.31
CA GLU A 153 -47.05 -25.08 -15.25
C GLU A 153 -45.54 -25.20 -15.49
N ASN A 154 -45.10 -25.45 -16.73
CA ASN A 154 -43.69 -25.51 -17.09
C ASN A 154 -42.95 -24.17 -16.87
N CYS A 155 -43.62 -23.03 -17.13
CA CYS A 155 -43.09 -21.70 -16.78
C CYS A 155 -42.99 -21.49 -15.26
N GLU A 156 -44.06 -21.79 -14.52
CA GLU A 156 -44.04 -21.68 -13.05
C GLU A 156 -42.98 -22.59 -12.40
N LEU A 157 -42.75 -23.78 -12.95
CA LEU A 157 -41.68 -24.68 -12.50
C LEU A 157 -40.29 -24.16 -12.86
N LYS A 158 -40.11 -23.50 -14.01
CA LYS A 158 -38.85 -22.81 -14.37
C LYS A 158 -38.56 -21.62 -13.46
N GLU A 159 -39.57 -20.82 -13.12
CA GLU A 159 -39.45 -19.72 -12.17
C GLU A 159 -39.07 -20.23 -10.78
N LYS A 160 -39.76 -21.25 -10.27
CA LYS A 160 -39.43 -21.93 -9.00
C LYS A 160 -38.02 -22.52 -9.03
N LEU A 161 -37.60 -23.16 -10.12
CA LEU A 161 -36.25 -23.69 -10.29
C LEU A 161 -35.20 -22.56 -10.26
N HIS A 162 -35.43 -21.46 -10.97
CA HIS A 162 -34.53 -20.30 -10.95
C HIS A 162 -34.45 -19.65 -9.56
N GLU A 163 -35.57 -19.56 -8.83
CA GLU A 163 -35.60 -19.03 -7.47
C GLU A 163 -34.81 -19.94 -6.50
N GLN A 164 -34.98 -21.26 -6.58
CA GLN A 164 -34.22 -22.22 -5.77
C GLN A 164 -32.73 -22.24 -6.15
N ASN A 165 -32.39 -22.12 -7.43
CA ASN A 165 -31.01 -22.01 -7.90
C ASN A 165 -30.33 -20.70 -7.42
N ALA A 166 -31.08 -19.59 -7.36
CA ALA A 166 -30.59 -18.33 -6.78
C ALA A 166 -30.37 -18.45 -5.27
N LYS A 167 -31.26 -19.14 -4.54
CA LYS A 167 -31.09 -19.45 -3.10
C LYS A 167 -29.88 -20.36 -2.87
N LEU A 168 -29.71 -21.40 -3.69
CA LEU A 168 -28.56 -22.31 -3.62
C LEU A 168 -27.24 -21.59 -3.87
N ASN A 169 -27.15 -20.77 -4.92
CA ASN A 169 -25.95 -19.97 -5.21
C ASN A 169 -25.67 -18.96 -4.08
N LYS A 170 -26.70 -18.37 -3.47
CA LYS A 170 -26.52 -17.51 -2.29
C LYS A 170 -25.89 -18.30 -1.12
N TYR A 171 -26.44 -19.46 -0.77
CA TYR A 171 -25.88 -20.29 0.31
C TYR A 171 -24.48 -20.84 -0.01
N LEU A 172 -24.17 -21.09 -1.28
CA LEU A 172 -22.82 -21.45 -1.74
C LEU A 172 -21.85 -20.31 -1.45
N ASN A 173 -22.17 -19.08 -1.87
CA ASN A 173 -21.35 -17.90 -1.63
C ASN A 173 -21.16 -17.63 -0.13
N GLU A 174 -22.24 -17.67 0.66
CA GLU A 174 -22.16 -17.52 2.13
C GLU A 174 -21.28 -18.61 2.78
N CYS A 175 -21.25 -19.83 2.23
CA CYS A 175 -20.37 -20.91 2.68
C CYS A 175 -18.91 -20.67 2.28
N GLU A 176 -18.63 -20.17 1.07
CA GLU A 176 -17.28 -19.83 0.61
C GLU A 176 -16.71 -18.61 1.35
N GLU A 177 -17.52 -17.58 1.61
CA GLU A 177 -17.17 -16.43 2.45
C GLU A 177 -16.84 -16.89 3.88
N SER A 178 -17.69 -17.73 4.48
CA SER A 178 -17.44 -18.30 5.82
C SER A 178 -16.16 -19.15 5.86
N LYS A 179 -15.92 -19.98 4.85
CA LYS A 179 -14.72 -20.82 4.72
C LYS A 179 -13.45 -19.99 4.52
N THR A 180 -13.49 -18.96 3.67
CA THR A 180 -12.35 -18.06 3.47
C THR A 180 -12.08 -17.20 4.71
N GLN A 181 -13.12 -16.76 5.43
CA GLN A 181 -12.98 -16.10 6.73
C GLN A 181 -12.34 -17.03 7.77
N ALA A 182 -12.82 -18.27 7.91
CA ALA A 182 -12.24 -19.26 8.83
C ALA A 182 -10.77 -19.54 8.53
N SER A 183 -10.39 -19.74 7.25
CA SER A 183 -8.99 -19.95 6.86
C SER A 183 -8.09 -18.74 7.17
N ASN A 184 -8.62 -17.51 7.01
CA ASN A 184 -7.89 -16.29 7.38
C ASN A 184 -7.76 -16.10 8.90
N ILE A 185 -8.68 -16.65 9.70
CA ILE A 185 -8.56 -16.67 11.16
C ILE A 185 -7.52 -17.71 11.60
N SER A 186 -7.55 -18.93 11.03
CA SER A 186 -6.56 -19.98 11.31
C SER A 186 -5.14 -19.48 11.02
N ARG A 187 -4.91 -18.95 9.81
CA ARG A 187 -3.61 -18.39 9.41
C ARG A 187 -3.13 -17.28 10.36
N LYS A 188 -4.00 -16.37 10.80
CA LYS A 188 -3.64 -15.31 11.76
C LYS A 188 -3.29 -15.87 13.15
N TYR A 189 -3.93 -16.95 13.58
CA TYR A 189 -3.63 -17.62 14.83
C TYR A 189 -2.31 -18.40 14.75
N GLU A 190 -2.03 -19.05 13.61
CA GLU A 190 -0.75 -19.70 13.30
C GLU A 190 0.41 -18.68 13.21
N GLU A 191 0.19 -17.53 12.57
CA GLU A 191 1.12 -16.39 12.52
C GLU A 191 1.42 -15.86 13.93
N LEU A 192 0.40 -15.70 14.78
CA LEU A 192 0.53 -15.26 16.17
C LEU A 192 1.28 -16.28 17.05
N LEU A 193 1.00 -17.58 16.91
CA LEU A 193 1.74 -18.64 17.60
C LEU A 193 3.21 -18.67 17.17
N SER A 194 3.48 -18.47 15.87
CA SER A 194 4.84 -18.42 15.32
C SER A 194 5.62 -17.21 15.85
N GLN A 195 5.01 -16.03 15.90
CA GLN A 195 5.62 -14.82 16.48
C GLN A 195 5.90 -14.99 17.98
N LEU A 196 4.96 -15.58 18.74
CA LEU A 196 5.19 -15.87 20.16
C LEU A 196 6.29 -16.92 20.38
N SER A 197 6.40 -17.92 19.49
CA SER A 197 7.48 -18.91 19.47
C SER A 197 8.85 -18.27 19.22
N GLU A 198 8.93 -17.31 18.29
CA GLU A 198 10.14 -16.54 18.00
C GLU A 198 10.51 -15.60 19.16
N PHE A 199 9.57 -14.84 19.72
CA PHE A 199 9.82 -13.95 20.87
C PHE A 199 10.22 -14.68 22.16
N LEU A 200 9.90 -15.98 22.27
CA LEU A 200 10.21 -16.82 23.45
C LEU A 200 11.35 -17.83 23.17
N ASP A 201 12.00 -17.76 22.00
CA ASP A 201 13.05 -18.69 21.55
C ASP A 201 12.73 -20.17 21.83
N THR A 202 11.50 -20.57 21.48
CA THR A 202 10.91 -21.85 21.90
C THR A 202 10.21 -22.53 20.72
N ASP A 203 10.76 -23.66 20.23
CA ASP A 203 10.18 -24.38 19.10
C ASP A 203 8.86 -25.08 19.46
N ILE A 204 7.80 -24.71 18.74
CA ILE A 204 6.45 -25.25 18.88
C ILE A 204 6.09 -26.34 17.87
N ARG A 205 6.91 -26.61 16.85
CA ARG A 205 6.55 -27.46 15.70
C ARG A 205 6.26 -28.91 16.06
N GLU A 206 6.90 -29.42 17.11
CA GLU A 206 6.72 -30.78 17.63
C GLU A 206 5.77 -30.86 18.83
N LYS A 207 5.08 -29.77 19.19
CA LYS A 207 4.21 -29.72 20.38
C LYS A 207 2.76 -29.94 19.97
N GLU A 208 2.11 -30.96 20.51
CA GLU A 208 0.67 -31.21 20.29
C GLU A 208 -0.22 -30.01 20.68
N LYS A 209 0.25 -29.19 21.62
CA LYS A 209 -0.42 -27.96 22.07
C LYS A 209 0.55 -26.78 22.20
N PRO A 210 0.83 -26.06 21.10
CA PRO A 210 1.72 -24.89 21.11
C PRO A 210 1.35 -23.84 22.16
N GLN A 211 0.07 -23.50 22.28
CA GLN A 211 -0.39 -22.43 23.18
C GLN A 211 -0.17 -22.75 24.67
N GLU A 212 -0.36 -24.00 25.10
CA GLU A 212 -0.11 -24.40 26.49
C GLU A 212 1.41 -24.39 26.79
N HIS A 213 2.25 -24.79 25.83
CA HIS A 213 3.71 -24.76 26.00
C HIS A 213 4.26 -23.32 26.08
N LEU A 214 3.84 -22.44 25.17
CA LEU A 214 4.22 -21.01 25.19
C LEU A 214 3.75 -20.33 26.48
N MET A 215 2.54 -20.65 26.96
CA MET A 215 2.04 -20.12 28.23
C MET A 215 2.88 -20.60 29.43
N SER A 216 3.27 -21.89 29.48
CA SER A 216 4.21 -22.38 30.50
C SER A 216 5.53 -21.60 30.45
N LYS A 217 6.08 -21.39 29.25
CA LYS A 217 7.36 -20.68 29.10
C LYS A 217 7.29 -19.22 29.54
N VAL A 218 6.20 -18.52 29.25
CA VAL A 218 5.93 -17.18 29.80
C VAL A 218 5.87 -17.22 31.33
N CYS A 219 5.19 -18.22 31.92
CA CYS A 219 5.11 -18.38 33.37
C CYS A 219 6.46 -18.72 34.02
N GLU A 220 7.33 -19.48 33.35
CA GLU A 220 8.72 -19.73 33.77
C GLU A 220 9.54 -18.44 33.76
N ILE A 221 9.58 -17.73 32.63
CA ILE A 221 10.31 -16.46 32.47
C ILE A 221 9.83 -15.41 33.49
N CYS A 222 8.53 -15.35 33.79
CA CYS A 222 7.99 -14.48 34.84
C CYS A 222 8.49 -14.85 36.23
N LYS A 223 8.60 -16.15 36.57
CA LYS A 223 9.16 -16.61 37.86
C LYS A 223 10.66 -16.32 37.96
N GLU A 224 11.40 -16.59 36.89
CA GLU A 224 12.84 -16.26 36.77
C GLU A 224 13.08 -14.76 36.94
N ASN A 225 12.26 -13.92 36.29
CA ASN A 225 12.35 -12.46 36.37
C ASN A 225 12.05 -11.94 37.80
N LEU A 226 11.10 -12.56 38.52
CA LEU A 226 10.83 -12.25 39.92
C LEU A 226 11.99 -12.69 40.83
N ALA A 227 12.55 -13.89 40.63
CA ALA A 227 13.71 -14.36 41.39
C ALA A 227 14.95 -13.47 41.17
N LEU A 228 15.23 -13.08 39.93
CA LEU A 228 16.31 -12.14 39.59
C LEU A 228 16.08 -10.75 40.20
N LYS A 229 14.84 -10.25 40.26
CA LYS A 229 14.52 -8.98 40.95
C LYS A 229 14.81 -9.06 42.45
N VAL A 230 14.45 -10.16 43.12
CA VAL A 230 14.78 -10.38 44.53
C VAL A 230 16.29 -10.48 44.74
N GLN A 231 17.00 -11.17 43.85
CA GLN A 231 18.47 -11.26 43.90
C GLN A 231 19.14 -9.89 43.70
N VAL A 232 18.65 -9.07 42.77
CA VAL A 232 19.15 -7.69 42.55
C VAL A 232 18.88 -6.80 43.77
N ALA A 233 17.72 -6.91 44.41
CA ALA A 233 17.43 -6.18 45.65
C ALA A 233 18.39 -6.57 46.79
N ALA A 234 18.59 -7.88 47.03
CA ALA A 234 19.53 -8.36 48.05
C ALA A 234 20.99 -7.97 47.76
N LEU A 235 21.39 -7.92 46.49
CA LEU A 235 22.72 -7.42 46.09
C LEU A 235 22.85 -5.90 46.30
N GLN A 236 21.79 -5.12 46.06
CA GLN A 236 21.79 -3.69 46.36
C GLN A 236 21.90 -3.42 47.86
N GLU A 237 21.12 -4.12 48.69
CA GLU A 237 21.20 -4.02 50.16
C GLU A 237 22.61 -4.37 50.68
N ALA A 238 23.27 -5.37 50.09
CA ALA A 238 24.65 -5.74 50.42
C ALA A 238 25.68 -4.67 49.99
N ILE A 239 25.48 -4.02 48.83
CA ILE A 239 26.31 -2.91 48.35
C ILE A 239 26.16 -1.70 49.26
N ASP A 240 24.92 -1.32 49.59
CA ASP A 240 24.60 -0.19 50.47
C ASP A 240 25.20 -0.42 51.87
N GLY A 241 25.11 -1.64 52.39
CA GLY A 241 25.74 -2.06 53.64
C GLY A 241 27.26 -1.89 53.64
N HIS A 242 27.95 -2.39 52.60
CA HIS A 242 29.40 -2.20 52.46
C HIS A 242 29.80 -0.73 52.22
N GLU A 243 28.97 0.09 51.56
CA GLU A 243 29.25 1.52 51.42
C GLU A 243 29.19 2.23 52.79
N MET A 244 28.20 1.89 53.62
CA MET A 244 28.06 2.41 54.99
C MET A 244 29.20 1.93 55.91
N GLU A 245 29.61 0.67 55.81
CA GLU A 245 30.80 0.14 56.51
C GLU A 245 32.09 0.86 56.07
N SER A 246 32.24 1.11 54.77
CA SER A 246 33.38 1.86 54.20
C SER A 246 33.41 3.31 54.68
N LYS A 247 32.25 3.96 54.86
CA LYS A 247 32.15 5.30 55.46
C LYS A 247 32.60 5.28 56.93
N ALA A 248 32.03 4.39 57.75
CA ALA A 248 32.37 4.27 59.17
C ALA A 248 33.86 3.92 59.42
N SER A 249 34.43 3.07 58.55
CA SER A 249 35.85 2.72 58.56
C SER A 249 36.73 3.92 58.20
N ARG A 250 36.36 4.69 57.16
CA ARG A 250 37.07 5.90 56.72
C ARG A 250 37.06 7.00 57.78
N GLU A 251 35.93 7.23 58.44
CA GLU A 251 35.82 8.14 59.58
C GLU A 251 36.69 7.71 60.76
N THR A 252 36.74 6.39 61.03
CA THR A 252 37.59 5.84 62.09
C THR A 252 39.07 5.96 61.76
N ILE A 253 39.47 5.76 60.51
CA ILE A 253 40.84 6.03 60.03
C ILE A 253 41.16 7.52 60.17
N MET A 254 40.27 8.44 59.77
CA MET A 254 40.49 9.88 59.95
C MET A 254 40.63 10.29 61.42
N ARG A 255 39.86 9.66 62.32
CA ARG A 255 39.96 9.86 63.77
C ARG A 255 41.32 9.41 64.31
N LEU A 256 41.73 8.18 63.99
CA LEU A 256 43.02 7.60 64.38
C LEU A 256 44.21 8.37 63.81
N VAL A 257 44.15 8.83 62.56
CA VAL A 257 45.18 9.71 61.95
C VAL A 257 45.24 11.06 62.68
N SER A 258 44.09 11.62 63.07
CA SER A 258 44.04 12.87 63.85
C SER A 258 44.60 12.71 65.26
N GLU A 259 44.42 11.55 65.88
CA GLU A 259 44.98 11.19 67.19
C GLU A 259 46.49 10.93 67.09
N ALA A 260 46.94 10.11 66.14
CA ALA A 260 48.36 9.88 65.86
C ALA A 260 49.11 11.19 65.54
N THR A 261 48.49 12.13 64.81
CA THR A 261 49.07 13.45 64.55
C THR A 261 49.18 14.32 65.81
N LYS A 262 48.28 14.15 66.80
CA LYS A 262 48.37 14.84 68.10
C LYS A 262 49.49 14.22 68.96
N GLU A 263 49.58 12.89 69.02
CA GLU A 263 50.64 12.22 69.77
C GLU A 263 52.02 12.44 69.14
N GLN A 264 52.14 12.48 67.81
CA GLN A 264 53.39 12.86 67.12
C GLN A 264 53.83 14.28 67.50
N LYS A 265 52.89 15.24 67.61
CA LYS A 265 53.20 16.62 68.06
C LYS A 265 53.62 16.68 69.53
N LYS A 266 52.97 15.90 70.41
CA LYS A 266 53.40 15.79 71.82
C LYS A 266 54.81 15.17 71.93
N ALA A 267 55.06 14.08 71.21
CA ALA A 267 56.36 13.41 71.18
C ALA A 267 57.47 14.35 70.67
N ALA A 268 57.21 15.11 69.61
CA ALA A 268 58.13 16.16 69.13
C ALA A 268 58.40 17.24 70.20
N GLY A 269 57.38 17.64 70.98
CA GLY A 269 57.55 18.52 72.14
C GLY A 269 58.43 17.89 73.22
N TYR A 270 58.17 16.64 73.61
CA TYR A 270 59.00 15.92 74.59
C TYR A 270 60.46 15.76 74.13
N TYR A 271 60.72 15.56 72.84
CA TYR A 271 62.10 15.57 72.32
C TYR A 271 62.76 16.95 72.44
N GLN A 272 62.04 18.05 72.20
CA GLN A 272 62.57 19.41 72.39
C GLN A 272 62.84 19.74 73.87
N ASP A 273 61.93 19.35 74.77
CA ASP A 273 62.13 19.49 76.22
C ASP A 273 63.31 18.65 76.72
N MET A 274 63.50 17.44 76.19
CA MET A 274 64.60 16.56 76.57
C MET A 274 65.95 17.01 75.99
N GLU A 275 65.98 17.56 74.77
CA GLU A 275 67.16 18.21 74.20
C GLU A 275 67.55 19.46 75.01
N LYS A 276 66.55 20.26 75.45
CA LYS A 276 66.78 21.40 76.34
C LYS A 276 67.33 20.96 77.69
N LEU A 277 66.73 19.96 78.33
CA LEU A 277 67.22 19.39 79.59
C LEU A 277 68.64 18.84 79.47
N SER A 278 69.02 18.26 78.31
CA SER A 278 70.40 17.84 78.05
C SER A 278 71.35 19.04 78.02
N LYS A 279 71.00 20.13 77.32
CA LYS A 279 71.81 21.35 77.26
C LYS A 279 71.94 22.04 78.63
N ASP A 280 70.86 22.06 79.41
CA ASP A 280 70.85 22.59 80.78
C ASP A 280 71.73 21.72 81.70
N LEU A 281 71.69 20.38 81.54
CA LEU A 281 72.53 19.42 82.27
C LEU A 281 74.01 19.56 81.92
N ASP A 282 74.37 19.66 80.64
CA ASP A 282 75.76 19.84 80.22
C ASP A 282 76.30 21.21 80.67
N SER A 283 75.47 22.26 80.64
CA SER A 283 75.82 23.57 81.21
C SER A 283 76.08 23.50 82.72
N ALA A 284 75.23 22.79 83.47
CA ALA A 284 75.43 22.54 84.90
C ALA A 284 76.66 21.65 85.19
N ARG A 285 76.96 20.70 84.30
CA ARG A 285 78.15 19.83 84.38
C ARG A 285 79.45 20.62 84.21
N ILE A 286 79.49 21.57 83.27
CA ILE A 286 80.60 22.50 83.06
C ILE A 286 80.77 23.40 84.29
N ALA A 287 79.67 23.98 84.80
CA ALA A 287 79.71 24.81 86.01
C ALA A 287 80.20 24.06 87.26
N ARG A 288 79.82 22.79 87.42
CA ARG A 288 80.38 21.90 88.46
C ARG A 288 81.88 21.67 88.25
N GLN A 289 82.32 21.42 87.02
CA GLN A 289 83.74 21.18 86.72
C GLN A 289 84.63 22.40 87.00
N SER A 290 84.15 23.63 86.76
CA SER A 290 84.87 24.84 87.16
C SER A 290 84.93 24.99 88.68
N LEU A 291 83.82 24.80 89.39
CA LEU A 291 83.82 24.83 90.87
C LEU A 291 84.72 23.76 91.48
N GLU A 292 84.81 22.57 90.87
CA GLU A 292 85.75 21.53 91.30
C GLU A 292 87.22 21.89 91.01
N ALA A 293 87.51 22.68 89.98
CA ALA A 293 88.84 23.23 89.74
C ALA A 293 89.20 24.31 90.77
N ASP A 294 88.25 25.18 91.12
CA ASP A 294 88.43 26.18 92.18
C ASP A 294 88.61 25.52 93.56
N ILE A 295 87.84 24.48 93.88
CA ILE A 295 88.01 23.71 95.13
C ILE A 295 89.42 23.10 95.21
N ARG A 296 89.93 22.49 94.13
CA ARG A 296 91.31 21.97 94.09
C ARG A 296 92.34 23.10 94.29
N ASN A 297 92.20 24.20 93.56
CA ASN A 297 93.04 25.40 93.69
C ASN A 297 93.04 25.96 95.13
N HIS A 298 91.89 25.95 95.82
CA HIS A 298 91.79 26.33 97.23
C HIS A 298 92.41 25.30 98.19
N GLN A 299 92.33 24.00 97.90
CA GLN A 299 93.00 22.93 98.65
C GLN A 299 94.54 23.00 98.48
N ASP A 300 95.04 23.26 97.27
CA ASP A 300 96.45 23.46 96.98
C ASP A 300 97.00 24.68 97.76
N LYS A 301 96.28 25.81 97.72
CA LYS A 301 96.60 27.01 98.53
C LYS A 301 96.56 26.72 100.03
N LEU A 302 95.60 25.93 100.52
CA LEU A 302 95.51 25.56 101.92
C LEU A 302 96.68 24.68 102.37
N THR A 303 97.06 23.66 101.57
CA THR A 303 98.21 22.80 101.89
C THR A 303 99.54 23.53 101.76
N ALA A 304 99.68 24.49 100.83
CA ALA A 304 100.83 25.38 100.74
C ALA A 304 100.95 26.28 101.99
N ASN A 305 99.85 26.91 102.41
CA ASN A 305 99.80 27.71 103.65
C ASN A 305 100.09 26.86 104.90
N GLN A 306 99.57 25.63 104.98
CA GLN A 306 99.85 24.71 106.09
C GLN A 306 101.34 24.32 106.16
N LYS A 307 101.98 24.07 105.01
CA LYS A 307 103.43 23.81 104.93
C LYS A 307 104.24 25.04 105.36
N ALA A 308 103.87 26.24 104.92
CA ALA A 308 104.53 27.49 105.33
C ALA A 308 104.36 27.77 106.83
N TRP A 309 103.18 27.48 107.39
CA TRP A 309 102.93 27.60 108.83
C TRP A 309 103.73 26.60 109.66
N GLU A 310 103.79 25.33 109.26
CA GLU A 310 104.64 24.33 109.94
C GLU A 310 106.14 24.69 109.84
N ALA A 311 106.60 25.22 108.70
CA ALA A 311 107.97 25.71 108.56
C ALA A 311 108.27 26.87 109.55
N SER A 312 107.43 27.91 109.58
CA SER A 312 107.61 29.03 110.51
C SER A 312 107.48 28.62 111.99
N LYS A 313 106.66 27.62 112.29
CA LYS A 313 106.55 27.00 113.62
C LYS A 313 107.81 26.20 114.00
N GLN A 314 108.46 25.52 113.05
CA GLN A 314 109.76 24.88 113.24
C GLN A 314 110.88 25.91 113.42
N GLU A 315 110.91 26.97 112.61
CA GLU A 315 111.83 28.11 112.79
C GLU A 315 111.72 28.70 114.19
N LEU A 316 110.49 29.03 114.65
CA LEU A 316 110.23 29.54 115.99
C LEU A 316 110.68 28.57 117.09
N HIS A 317 110.51 27.25 116.88
CA HIS A 317 111.03 26.24 117.81
C HIS A 317 112.56 26.22 117.86
N THR A 318 113.26 26.30 116.72
CA THR A 318 114.73 26.39 116.70
C THR A 318 115.24 27.68 117.34
N LEU A 319 114.58 28.81 117.09
CA LEU A 319 114.90 30.10 117.71
C LEU A 319 114.73 30.04 119.24
N LYS A 320 113.63 29.43 119.72
CA LYS A 320 113.38 29.20 121.14
C LYS A 320 114.46 28.32 121.77
N LYS A 321 114.89 27.25 121.08
CA LYS A 321 115.97 26.37 121.54
C LYS A 321 117.30 27.14 121.68
N SER A 322 117.68 27.93 120.67
CA SER A 322 118.89 28.75 120.74
C SER A 322 118.83 29.80 121.85
N LEU A 323 117.65 30.33 122.16
CA LEU A 323 117.46 31.30 123.24
C LEU A 323 117.60 30.65 124.63
N SER A 324 117.12 29.41 124.81
CA SER A 324 117.40 28.64 126.04
C SER A 324 118.87 28.25 126.17
N GLU A 325 119.54 27.86 125.09
CA GLU A 325 120.98 27.56 125.10
C GLU A 325 121.82 28.80 125.45
N LEU A 326 121.41 29.98 124.95
CA LEU A 326 122.05 31.24 125.29
C LEU A 326 121.84 31.62 126.78
N ASP A 327 120.64 31.42 127.33
CA ASP A 327 120.36 31.68 128.76
C ASP A 327 121.13 30.71 129.69
N GLU A 328 121.29 29.44 129.30
CA GLU A 328 122.14 28.47 130.00
C GLU A 328 123.62 28.90 130.00
N SER A 329 124.12 29.38 128.85
CA SER A 329 125.48 29.94 128.72
C SER A 329 125.67 31.21 129.56
N LEU A 330 124.65 32.05 129.67
CA LEU A 330 124.66 33.27 130.47
C LEU A 330 124.62 32.97 131.98
N LYS A 331 124.00 31.86 132.40
CA LYS A 331 123.99 31.39 133.79
C LYS A 331 125.34 30.79 134.20
N SER A 332 125.89 29.90 133.38
CA SER A 332 127.21 29.28 133.63
C SER A 332 128.32 30.34 133.71
N SER A 333 128.41 31.24 132.74
CA SER A 333 129.37 32.36 132.75
C SER A 333 129.25 33.26 134.00
N LYS A 334 128.03 33.48 134.52
CA LYS A 334 127.82 34.23 135.78
C LYS A 334 128.29 33.47 137.02
N GLU A 335 128.27 32.14 137.02
CA GLU A 335 128.76 31.33 138.15
C GLU A 335 130.29 31.15 138.11
N GLU A 336 130.87 31.01 136.91
CA GLU A 336 132.32 31.10 136.69
C GLU A 336 132.89 32.44 137.19
N ALA A 337 132.19 33.56 136.91
CA ALA A 337 132.59 34.87 137.43
C ALA A 337 132.56 34.96 138.96
N ARG A 338 131.56 34.34 139.63
CA ARG A 338 131.49 34.29 141.10
C ARG A 338 132.60 33.45 141.71
N THR A 339 132.82 32.26 141.16
CA THR A 339 133.84 31.32 141.68
C THR A 339 135.27 31.83 141.44
N ALA A 340 135.53 32.51 140.33
CA ALA A 340 136.78 33.26 140.10
C ALA A 340 136.96 34.40 141.12
N GLN A 341 135.91 35.20 141.38
CA GLN A 341 135.97 36.29 142.35
C GLN A 341 136.24 35.78 143.79
N SER A 342 135.60 34.68 144.19
CA SER A 342 135.76 34.08 145.53
C SER A 342 137.15 33.45 145.73
N SER A 343 137.68 32.75 144.72
CA SER A 343 139.01 32.14 144.79
C SER A 343 140.13 33.18 144.81
N LEU A 344 139.98 34.32 144.12
CA LEU A 344 140.93 35.44 144.16
C LEU A 344 141.13 36.02 145.57
N VAL A 345 140.08 36.06 146.40
CA VAL A 345 140.15 36.52 147.80
C VAL A 345 140.93 35.52 148.64
N ALA A 346 140.50 34.24 148.63
CA ALA A 346 141.14 33.18 149.40
C ALA A 346 142.63 32.99 149.04
N PHE A 347 143.01 33.18 147.77
CA PHE A 347 144.39 33.12 147.31
C PHE A 347 145.27 34.21 147.95
N LYS A 348 144.79 35.46 148.04
CA LYS A 348 145.56 36.56 148.66
C LYS A 348 145.77 36.36 150.17
N GLU A 349 144.84 35.69 150.85
CA GLU A 349 144.96 35.34 152.26
C GLU A 349 145.96 34.18 152.49
N GLN A 350 145.90 33.12 151.68
CA GLN A 350 146.82 31.98 151.79
C GLN A 350 148.28 32.35 151.49
N ILE A 351 148.53 33.18 150.48
CA ILE A 351 149.88 33.64 150.13
C ILE A 351 150.52 34.46 151.28
N ALA A 352 149.74 35.31 151.96
CA ALA A 352 150.25 36.08 153.10
C ALA A 352 150.60 35.21 154.33
N ALA A 353 149.83 34.13 154.55
CA ALA A 353 150.10 33.15 155.60
C ALA A 353 151.37 32.33 155.30
N LEU A 354 151.55 31.87 154.06
CA LEU A 354 152.68 31.02 153.65
C LEU A 354 154.02 31.77 153.56
N LEU A 355 154.00 33.10 153.39
CA LEU A 355 155.22 33.93 153.29
C LEU A 355 155.71 34.49 154.64
N SER A 356 154.98 34.26 155.74
CA SER A 356 155.34 34.72 157.09
C SER A 356 156.14 33.65 157.85
N SER A 357 157.28 34.03 158.45
CA SER A 357 158.10 33.13 159.29
C SER A 357 158.82 33.89 160.41
N GLY A 358 159.44 33.17 161.34
CA GLY A 358 159.64 33.56 162.75
C GLY A 358 160.38 34.85 163.13
N SER A 359 160.79 35.70 162.17
CA SER A 359 161.38 37.02 162.42
C SER A 359 160.57 38.20 161.86
N ALA A 360 159.51 37.99 161.06
CA ALA A 360 158.62 39.06 160.58
C ALA A 360 157.25 38.54 160.09
N THR A 361 156.20 39.33 160.33
CA THR A 361 154.82 39.03 159.91
C THR A 361 154.44 39.85 158.66
N VAL A 362 154.05 39.17 157.58
CA VAL A 362 153.64 39.81 156.31
C VAL A 362 152.12 40.01 156.31
N LYS A 363 151.65 41.19 155.92
CA LYS A 363 150.20 41.48 155.79
C LYS A 363 149.67 41.07 154.40
N PRO A 364 148.39 40.66 154.27
CA PRO A 364 147.74 40.39 152.99
C PRO A 364 147.47 41.69 152.21
N SER A 365 148.53 42.27 151.65
CA SER A 365 148.43 43.32 150.63
C SER A 365 149.49 43.11 149.54
N GLU A 366 149.09 43.43 148.31
CA GLU A 366 149.82 43.07 147.09
C GLU A 366 151.27 43.56 147.08
N LYS A 367 151.51 44.76 147.62
CA LYS A 367 152.83 45.37 147.72
C LYS A 367 153.79 44.61 148.65
N ALA A 368 153.29 44.01 149.73
CA ALA A 368 154.12 43.28 150.70
C ALA A 368 154.44 41.83 150.26
N ILE A 369 153.70 41.31 149.28
CA ILE A 369 153.87 39.96 148.74
C ILE A 369 154.96 39.95 147.63
N LEU A 370 155.00 40.98 146.79
CA LEU A 370 155.93 41.08 145.66
C LEU A 370 157.40 41.13 146.08
N GLU A 371 157.73 41.78 147.20
CA GLU A 371 159.11 41.89 147.71
C GLU A 371 159.68 40.54 148.23
N ARG A 372 158.82 39.53 148.47
CA ARG A 372 159.24 38.22 148.99
C ARG A 372 159.37 37.14 147.90
N ILE A 373 158.62 37.26 146.79
CA ILE A 373 158.55 36.22 145.75
C ILE A 373 159.79 36.17 144.84
N GLN A 374 160.55 37.27 144.74
CA GLN A 374 161.76 37.33 143.90
C GLN A 374 162.92 36.42 144.34
N GLU A 375 162.85 35.80 145.54
CA GLU A 375 163.93 35.00 146.12
C GLU A 375 163.92 33.49 145.73
N ILE A 376 162.81 32.96 145.20
CA ILE A 376 162.54 31.49 145.20
C ILE A 376 162.70 30.81 143.81
N ASN A 377 162.96 31.58 142.76
CA ASN A 377 162.46 31.32 141.40
C ASN A 377 163.35 30.43 140.48
N CYS A 378 163.83 29.23 140.89
CA CYS A 378 165.04 28.64 140.23
C CYS A 378 165.15 27.11 139.96
N LYS A 379 164.14 26.22 140.06
CA LYS A 379 164.31 24.78 139.70
C LYS A 379 163.09 24.11 139.05
N GLU A 380 163.16 23.85 137.73
CA GLU A 380 162.11 23.20 136.94
C GLU A 380 162.73 22.26 135.88
N GLU A 381 162.81 20.95 136.15
CA GLU A 381 163.59 20.02 135.29
C GLU A 381 163.12 18.54 135.35
N SER A 382 161.91 18.23 135.84
CA SER A 382 161.50 16.86 136.19
C SER A 382 160.23 16.31 135.50
N LYS A 383 159.64 17.06 134.55
CA LYS A 383 158.30 16.76 134.00
C LYS A 383 158.30 15.95 132.69
N GLU A 384 159.41 15.92 131.96
CA GLU A 384 159.46 15.52 130.54
C GLU A 384 159.14 14.03 130.30
N ILE A 385 159.48 13.15 131.25
CA ILE A 385 159.34 11.69 131.11
C ILE A 385 157.88 11.21 131.07
N MET A 386 156.90 11.96 131.61
CA MET A 386 155.50 11.53 131.64
C MET A 386 154.77 11.66 130.29
N VAL A 387 155.25 12.50 129.38
CA VAL A 387 154.51 12.83 128.13
C VAL A 387 154.39 11.61 127.22
N SER A 388 155.50 10.90 126.99
CA SER A 388 155.58 9.80 126.01
C SER A 388 154.75 8.56 126.37
N GLN A 389 154.25 8.42 127.60
CA GLN A 389 153.34 7.31 127.95
C GLN A 389 151.93 7.52 127.40
N PHE A 390 151.41 8.76 127.44
CA PHE A 390 150.02 9.03 127.03
C PHE A 390 149.81 8.90 125.51
N GLU A 391 150.81 9.26 124.71
CA GLU A 391 150.78 9.16 123.24
C GLU A 391 150.47 7.72 122.78
N THR A 392 151.05 6.72 123.45
CA THR A 392 150.85 5.29 123.13
C THR A 392 149.47 4.74 123.50
N GLN A 393 148.72 5.42 124.37
CA GLN A 393 147.34 5.04 124.72
C GLN A 393 146.33 5.59 123.71
N ILE A 394 146.53 6.83 123.25
CA ILE A 394 145.62 7.51 122.30
C ILE A 394 145.51 6.73 121.00
N ALA A 395 146.65 6.30 120.42
CA ALA A 395 146.68 5.57 119.14
C ALA A 395 145.77 4.31 119.12
N LYS A 396 145.74 3.55 120.22
CA LYS A 396 144.94 2.32 120.33
C LYS A 396 143.43 2.58 120.40
N LEU A 397 143.02 3.72 120.94
CA LEU A 397 141.60 4.11 121.02
C LEU A 397 141.09 4.56 119.64
N THR A 398 141.91 5.29 118.88
CA THR A 398 141.59 5.70 117.50
C THR A 398 141.37 4.50 116.58
N GLU A 399 142.29 3.52 116.59
CA GLU A 399 142.17 2.30 115.77
C GLU A 399 140.88 1.50 116.08
N SER A 400 140.46 1.43 117.35
CA SER A 400 139.22 0.78 117.73
C SER A 400 137.98 1.50 117.18
N LEU A 401 137.99 2.83 117.15
CA LEU A 401 136.86 3.65 116.69
C LEU A 401 136.67 3.54 115.17
N GLU A 402 137.75 3.63 114.39
CA GLU A 402 137.70 3.48 112.92
C GLU A 402 137.13 2.11 112.50
N ASN A 403 137.56 1.04 113.17
CA ASN A 403 137.05 -0.31 112.91
C ASN A 403 135.54 -0.42 113.18
N GLN A 404 135.02 0.23 114.22
CA GLN A 404 133.58 0.24 114.51
C GLN A 404 132.79 1.09 113.50
N THR A 405 133.33 2.25 113.09
CA THR A 405 132.71 3.12 112.07
C THR A 405 132.59 2.41 110.72
N ARG A 406 133.62 1.65 110.29
CA ARG A 406 133.59 0.87 109.05
C ARG A 406 132.45 -0.15 109.04
N LEU A 407 132.30 -0.92 110.12
CA LEU A 407 131.23 -1.93 110.24
C LEU A 407 129.82 -1.30 110.17
N TYR A 408 129.62 -0.12 110.76
CA TYR A 408 128.36 0.61 110.67
C TYR A 408 128.04 1.06 109.23
N GLN A 409 129.03 1.60 108.51
CA GLN A 409 128.87 1.98 107.11
C GLN A 409 128.53 0.77 106.21
N GLU A 410 129.19 -0.37 106.40
CA GLU A 410 128.86 -1.58 105.65
C GLU A 410 127.45 -2.10 105.96
N ALA A 411 126.97 -2.00 107.21
CA ALA A 411 125.61 -2.39 107.58
C ALA A 411 124.57 -1.49 106.89
N LEU A 412 124.83 -0.18 106.84
CA LEU A 412 123.97 0.81 106.22
C LEU A 412 123.93 0.65 104.68
N GLU A 413 125.06 0.30 104.05
CA GLU A 413 125.10 -0.08 102.63
C GLU A 413 124.41 -1.41 102.31
N ARG A 414 124.41 -2.39 103.22
CA ARG A 414 123.58 -3.60 103.07
C ARG A 414 122.09 -3.26 103.16
N ASN A 415 121.69 -2.37 104.07
CA ASN A 415 120.30 -1.91 104.20
C ASN A 415 119.82 -1.20 102.92
N ARG A 416 120.55 -0.20 102.42
CA ARG A 416 120.25 0.50 101.14
C ARG A 416 120.10 -0.43 99.93
N LYS A 417 120.78 -1.58 99.92
CA LYS A 417 120.66 -2.59 98.85
C LYS A 417 119.40 -3.43 99.01
N ALA A 418 119.04 -3.81 100.23
CA ALA A 418 117.78 -4.50 100.52
C ALA A 418 116.55 -3.60 100.29
N GLU A 419 116.63 -2.32 100.65
CA GLU A 419 115.59 -1.30 100.41
C GLU A 419 115.28 -1.16 98.91
N LYS A 420 116.31 -0.96 98.07
CA LYS A 420 116.17 -0.94 96.60
C LYS A 420 115.63 -2.25 96.02
N GLN A 421 116.01 -3.40 96.58
CA GLN A 421 115.44 -4.68 96.16
C GLN A 421 113.93 -4.75 96.49
N SER A 422 113.53 -4.31 97.69
CA SER A 422 112.13 -4.22 98.10
C SER A 422 111.32 -3.29 97.19
N GLU A 423 111.86 -2.12 96.83
CA GLU A 423 111.27 -1.18 95.88
C GLU A 423 111.05 -1.84 94.51
N THR A 424 112.07 -2.50 93.95
CA THR A 424 111.93 -3.21 92.66
C THR A 424 110.95 -4.38 92.70
N PHE A 425 110.83 -5.09 93.84
CA PHE A 425 109.81 -6.14 93.98
C PHE A 425 108.40 -5.57 94.13
N GLN A 426 108.24 -4.44 94.82
CA GLN A 426 106.94 -3.77 94.97
C GLN A 426 106.44 -3.20 93.62
N ASP A 427 107.34 -2.67 92.79
CA ASP A 427 107.03 -2.24 91.43
C ASP A 427 106.65 -3.43 90.52
N GLN A 428 107.38 -4.54 90.58
CA GLN A 428 107.03 -5.76 89.85
C GLN A 428 105.67 -6.32 90.26
N LEU A 429 105.36 -6.33 91.57
CA LEU A 429 104.10 -6.83 92.11
C LEU A 429 102.92 -5.94 91.63
N ARG A 430 103.05 -4.61 91.72
CA ARG A 430 102.04 -3.67 91.21
C ARG A 430 101.78 -3.83 89.71
N ASN A 431 102.83 -4.00 88.90
CA ASN A 431 102.67 -4.22 87.46
C ASN A 431 101.89 -5.52 87.16
N LEU A 432 102.13 -6.59 87.94
CA LEU A 432 101.40 -7.86 87.80
C LEU A 432 99.94 -7.74 88.28
N GLU A 433 99.65 -6.92 89.29
CA GLU A 433 98.27 -6.59 89.70
C GLU A 433 97.53 -5.80 88.60
N GLU A 434 98.19 -4.84 87.96
CA GLU A 434 97.63 -4.09 86.82
C GLU A 434 97.39 -4.98 85.58
N GLU A 435 98.32 -5.90 85.26
CA GLU A 435 98.14 -6.89 84.19
C GLU A 435 96.98 -7.85 84.48
N LEU A 436 96.85 -8.34 85.72
CA LEU A 436 95.76 -9.23 86.13
C LEU A 436 94.39 -8.54 86.04
N LEU A 437 94.28 -7.30 86.53
CA LEU A 437 93.07 -6.48 86.40
C LEU A 437 92.70 -6.25 84.93
N SER A 438 93.69 -6.02 84.06
CA SER A 438 93.47 -5.87 82.62
C SER A 438 92.92 -7.16 82.00
N ILE A 439 93.45 -8.32 82.37
CA ILE A 439 92.99 -9.63 81.92
C ILE A 439 91.55 -9.91 82.36
N ASP A 440 91.20 -9.63 83.61
CA ASP A 440 89.83 -9.84 84.12
C ASP A 440 88.81 -8.92 83.43
N MET A 441 89.15 -7.64 83.23
CA MET A 441 88.30 -6.70 82.47
C MET A 441 88.09 -7.18 81.01
N MET A 442 89.13 -7.71 80.37
CA MET A 442 89.04 -8.26 79.02
C MET A 442 88.22 -9.55 78.97
N GLN A 443 88.33 -10.42 79.98
CA GLN A 443 87.48 -11.61 80.11
C GLN A 443 86.00 -11.24 80.29
N ASP A 444 85.67 -10.26 81.12
CA ASP A 444 84.28 -9.84 81.35
C ASP A 444 83.69 -9.16 80.11
N GLY A 445 84.49 -8.37 79.38
CA GLY A 445 84.11 -7.87 78.05
C GLY A 445 83.78 -9.00 77.07
N LEU A 446 84.58 -10.07 77.03
CA LEU A 446 84.36 -11.24 76.18
C LEU A 446 83.12 -12.07 76.62
N LYS A 447 82.89 -12.23 77.93
CA LYS A 447 81.67 -12.87 78.48
C LYS A 447 80.42 -12.10 78.07
N LEU A 448 80.44 -10.77 78.18
CA LEU A 448 79.33 -9.90 77.80
C LEU A 448 79.04 -9.98 76.30
N GLU A 449 80.07 -9.96 75.44
CA GLU A 449 79.89 -10.07 73.99
C GLU A 449 79.36 -11.46 73.57
N LYS A 450 79.87 -12.54 74.21
CA LYS A 450 79.32 -13.90 74.03
C LYS A 450 77.84 -13.97 74.42
N GLN A 451 77.43 -13.28 75.49
CA GLN A 451 76.02 -13.22 75.92
C GLN A 451 75.14 -12.49 74.89
N LYS A 452 75.58 -11.36 74.35
CA LYS A 452 74.86 -10.66 73.26
C LYS A 452 74.71 -11.56 72.03
N TYR A 453 75.78 -12.27 71.65
CA TYR A 453 75.77 -13.17 70.49
C TYR A 453 74.81 -14.35 70.67
N LEU A 454 74.75 -14.94 71.86
CA LEU A 454 73.75 -15.96 72.22
C LEU A 454 72.32 -15.43 72.06
N ILE A 455 72.00 -14.29 72.68
CA ILE A 455 70.67 -13.67 72.61
C ILE A 455 70.29 -13.31 71.17
N PHE A 456 71.25 -12.86 70.35
CA PHE A 456 71.02 -12.60 68.93
C PHE A 456 70.65 -13.87 68.16
N LEU A 457 71.35 -14.99 68.39
CA LEU A 457 71.03 -16.27 67.75
C LEU A 457 69.68 -16.85 68.22
N GLU A 458 69.32 -16.68 69.50
CA GLU A 458 68.00 -17.05 70.02
C GLU A 458 66.88 -16.25 69.32
N GLN A 459 67.02 -14.93 69.21
CA GLN A 459 66.08 -14.08 68.47
C GLN A 459 65.99 -14.47 66.98
N LEU A 460 67.13 -14.82 66.35
CA LEU A 460 67.17 -15.21 64.95
C LEU A 460 66.46 -16.54 64.72
N ASN A 461 66.58 -17.50 65.65
CA ASN A 461 65.82 -18.74 65.65
C ASN A 461 64.32 -18.52 65.78
N GLU A 462 63.88 -17.69 66.73
CA GLU A 462 62.47 -17.38 66.96
C GLU A 462 61.83 -16.80 65.68
N LYS A 463 62.53 -15.87 65.00
CA LYS A 463 62.02 -15.28 63.76
C LYS A 463 62.05 -16.26 62.58
N MET A 464 62.98 -17.21 62.53
CA MET A 464 63.04 -18.25 61.50
C MET A 464 62.18 -19.49 61.78
N LYS A 465 61.63 -19.58 63.00
CA LYS A 465 60.88 -20.71 63.59
C LYS A 465 61.72 -21.99 63.67
N LEU A 466 62.91 -21.85 64.24
CA LEU A 466 63.89 -22.93 64.43
C LEU A 466 64.01 -23.39 65.88
N ASP A 467 63.18 -22.90 66.80
CA ASP A 467 63.38 -23.04 68.25
C ASP A 467 63.53 -24.50 68.73
N SER A 468 62.73 -25.43 68.18
CA SER A 468 62.88 -26.86 68.44
C SER A 468 64.15 -27.44 67.82
N VAL A 469 64.47 -27.05 66.57
CA VAL A 469 65.66 -27.50 65.86
C VAL A 469 66.93 -27.06 66.60
N ALA A 470 66.98 -25.81 67.07
CA ALA A 470 68.11 -25.27 67.81
C ALA A 470 68.35 -25.97 69.16
N ALA A 471 67.28 -26.42 69.82
CA ALA A 471 67.37 -27.28 70.99
C ALA A 471 67.94 -28.67 70.66
N ASP A 472 67.59 -29.23 69.49
CA ASP A 472 68.02 -30.56 69.04
C ASP A 472 69.47 -30.60 68.50
N VAL A 473 69.91 -29.61 67.69
CA VAL A 473 71.28 -29.61 67.11
C VAL A 473 72.34 -28.93 67.98
N GLY A 474 71.93 -28.18 69.01
CA GLY A 474 72.83 -27.46 69.91
C GLY A 474 73.55 -26.26 69.27
N PHE A 475 74.28 -25.51 70.10
CA PHE A 475 74.88 -24.22 69.74
C PHE A 475 75.81 -24.27 68.51
N ASP A 476 76.69 -25.28 68.43
CA ASP A 476 77.73 -25.35 67.39
C ASP A 476 77.15 -25.53 65.98
N MET A 477 76.02 -26.21 65.86
CA MET A 477 75.32 -26.41 64.58
C MET A 477 74.17 -25.40 64.35
N ASN A 478 73.80 -24.61 65.35
CA ASN A 478 72.71 -23.64 65.30
C ASN A 478 72.87 -22.66 64.12
N VAL A 479 74.06 -22.10 63.93
CA VAL A 479 74.37 -21.18 62.81
C VAL A 479 74.19 -21.85 61.44
N ASN A 480 74.50 -23.14 61.32
CA ASN A 480 74.30 -23.90 60.08
C ASN A 480 72.82 -24.19 59.82
N ALA A 481 72.03 -24.48 60.86
CA ALA A 481 70.57 -24.64 60.75
C ALA A 481 69.89 -23.33 60.33
N ILE A 482 70.28 -22.20 60.93
CA ILE A 482 69.88 -20.84 60.53
C ILE A 482 70.22 -20.58 59.06
N LEU A 483 71.45 -20.85 58.62
CA LEU A 483 71.88 -20.61 57.24
C LEU A 483 71.12 -21.46 56.22
N ALA A 484 70.95 -22.77 56.49
CA ALA A 484 70.15 -23.67 55.65
C ALA A 484 68.68 -23.23 55.57
N ARG A 485 68.13 -22.68 56.66
CA ARG A 485 66.76 -22.14 56.70
C ARG A 485 66.63 -20.84 55.90
N VAL A 486 67.61 -19.95 55.94
CA VAL A 486 67.68 -18.76 55.06
C VAL A 486 67.70 -19.18 53.59
N GLU A 487 68.57 -20.13 53.22
CA GLU A 487 68.60 -20.65 51.84
C GLU A 487 67.26 -21.25 51.40
N GLN A 488 66.58 -21.98 52.28
CA GLN A 488 65.26 -22.54 52.00
C GLN A 488 64.22 -21.45 51.76
N LEU A 489 64.19 -20.41 52.61
CA LEU A 489 63.26 -19.28 52.47
C LEU A 489 63.51 -18.51 51.18
N VAL A 490 64.77 -18.24 50.82
CA VAL A 490 65.15 -17.59 49.55
C VAL A 490 64.73 -18.42 48.34
N LYS A 491 64.86 -19.76 48.39
CA LYS A 491 64.38 -20.66 47.32
C LYS A 491 62.85 -20.58 47.18
N LEU A 492 62.11 -20.70 48.29
CA LEU A 492 60.64 -20.62 48.31
C LEU A 492 60.11 -19.28 47.81
N GLU A 493 60.75 -18.16 48.17
CA GLU A 493 60.38 -16.83 47.67
C GLU A 493 60.72 -16.67 46.19
N GLY A 494 61.86 -17.21 45.73
CA GLY A 494 62.22 -17.29 44.32
C GLY A 494 61.20 -18.06 43.48
N ASP A 495 60.78 -19.25 43.94
CA ASP A 495 59.76 -20.06 43.28
C ASP A 495 58.40 -19.34 43.24
N ALA A 496 57.99 -18.71 44.35
CA ALA A 496 56.75 -17.91 44.40
C ALA A 496 56.81 -16.69 43.46
N VAL A 497 57.96 -16.04 43.30
CA VAL A 497 58.17 -14.95 42.34
C VAL A 497 58.11 -15.46 40.90
N ILE A 498 58.64 -16.66 40.61
CA ILE A 498 58.54 -17.31 39.30
C ILE A 498 57.07 -17.67 38.99
N GLU A 499 56.35 -18.28 39.93
CA GLU A 499 54.94 -18.61 39.77
C GLU A 499 54.11 -17.34 39.49
N ASN A 500 54.24 -16.30 40.34
CA ASN A 500 53.57 -15.02 40.13
C ASN A 500 53.89 -14.39 38.77
N LYS A 501 55.15 -14.48 38.31
CA LYS A 501 55.57 -14.00 36.98
C LYS A 501 54.92 -14.78 35.84
N THR A 502 54.79 -16.11 35.95
CA THR A 502 54.09 -16.93 34.94
C THR A 502 52.57 -16.70 34.96
N MET A 503 51.97 -16.57 36.15
CA MET A 503 50.56 -16.21 36.32
C MET A 503 50.27 -14.85 35.70
N ALA A 504 51.06 -13.81 36.01
CA ALA A 504 50.94 -12.48 35.44
C ALA A 504 51.09 -12.47 33.90
N TYR A 505 52.03 -13.27 33.36
CA TYR A 505 52.14 -13.44 31.90
C TYR A 505 50.90 -14.12 31.30
N SER A 506 50.35 -15.15 31.96
CA SER A 506 49.13 -15.82 31.52
C SER A 506 47.91 -14.88 31.54
N LEU A 507 47.79 -14.03 32.57
CA LEU A 507 46.75 -13.03 32.71
C LEU A 507 46.90 -11.93 31.66
N ARG A 508 48.14 -11.46 31.40
CA ARG A 508 48.43 -10.50 30.33
C ARG A 508 48.09 -11.05 28.93
N ARG A 509 48.33 -12.35 28.69
CA ARG A 509 47.90 -13.05 27.46
C ARG A 509 46.38 -13.13 27.36
N LYS A 510 45.68 -13.57 28.43
CA LYS A 510 44.20 -13.60 28.50
C LYS A 510 43.60 -12.21 28.24
N LEU A 511 44.13 -11.17 28.87
CA LEU A 511 43.70 -9.78 28.72
C LEU A 511 43.90 -9.28 27.28
N LYS A 512 45.05 -9.56 26.66
CA LYS A 512 45.28 -9.26 25.24
C LYS A 512 44.22 -9.95 24.34
N THR A 513 44.00 -11.25 24.53
CA THR A 513 42.99 -12.00 23.76
C THR A 513 41.56 -11.45 23.94
N GLN A 514 41.20 -10.98 25.15
CA GLN A 514 39.89 -10.37 25.38
C GLN A 514 39.79 -8.96 24.77
N LYS A 515 40.87 -8.17 24.77
CA LYS A 515 40.93 -6.86 24.10
C LYS A 515 40.74 -7.00 22.58
N GLU A 516 41.44 -7.95 21.95
CA GLU A 516 41.31 -8.24 20.52
C GLU A 516 39.88 -8.70 20.16
N LYS A 517 39.24 -9.52 21.03
CA LYS A 517 37.83 -9.91 20.88
C LYS A 517 36.86 -8.73 21.06
N LEU A 518 37.15 -7.79 21.95
CA LEU A 518 36.33 -6.59 22.14
C LEU A 518 36.45 -5.68 20.91
N GLU A 519 37.67 -5.39 20.45
CA GLU A 519 37.95 -4.59 19.25
C GLU A 519 37.29 -5.19 17.99
N SER A 520 37.29 -6.51 17.85
CA SER A 520 36.55 -7.20 16.78
C SER A 520 35.03 -7.03 16.87
N LYS A 521 34.45 -7.02 18.08
CA LYS A 521 33.02 -6.75 18.29
C LYS A 521 32.65 -5.28 18.08
N GLU A 522 33.53 -4.37 18.51
CA GLU A 522 33.42 -2.92 18.30
C GLU A 522 33.37 -2.61 16.79
N LEU A 523 34.28 -3.20 16.01
CA LEU A 523 34.29 -3.09 14.55
C LEU A 523 32.98 -3.61 13.93
N HIS A 524 32.48 -4.77 14.35
CA HIS A 524 31.23 -5.34 13.85
C HIS A 524 30.01 -4.46 14.21
N MET A 525 29.96 -3.91 15.42
CA MET A 525 28.94 -2.94 15.83
C MET A 525 28.98 -1.67 14.98
N ASN A 526 30.17 -1.16 14.63
CA ASN A 526 30.30 0.02 13.79
C ASN A 526 29.87 -0.25 12.34
N LEU A 527 30.17 -1.43 11.77
CA LEU A 527 29.62 -1.84 10.48
C LEU A 527 28.09 -1.95 10.50
N LEU A 528 27.51 -2.54 11.56
CA LEU A 528 26.05 -2.67 11.69
C LEU A 528 25.37 -1.31 11.86
N ARG A 529 25.93 -0.40 12.67
CA ARG A 529 25.46 0.99 12.79
C ARG A 529 25.48 1.71 11.44
N GLN A 530 26.60 1.61 10.70
CA GLN A 530 26.72 2.20 9.37
C GLN A 530 25.69 1.62 8.38
N LYS A 531 25.42 0.30 8.42
CA LYS A 531 24.41 -0.31 7.56
C LYS A 531 22.98 0.07 7.95
N ILE A 532 22.69 0.28 9.24
CA ILE A 532 21.41 0.84 9.70
C ILE A 532 21.22 2.24 9.12
N THR A 533 22.20 3.14 9.27
CA THR A 533 22.11 4.50 8.71
C THR A 533 21.91 4.49 7.19
N GLN A 534 22.63 3.64 6.45
CA GLN A 534 22.41 3.49 5.01
C GLN A 534 20.98 3.00 4.68
N LEU A 535 20.41 2.07 5.45
CA LEU A 535 19.05 1.59 5.24
C LEU A 535 17.99 2.64 5.62
N GLU A 536 18.29 3.52 6.58
CA GLU A 536 17.45 4.67 6.94
C GLU A 536 17.48 5.75 5.85
N GLU A 537 18.65 6.05 5.27
CA GLU A 537 18.80 6.92 4.10
C GLU A 537 18.05 6.34 2.88
N GLU A 538 18.28 5.07 2.54
CA GLU A 538 17.55 4.37 1.47
C GLU A 538 16.03 4.44 1.69
N LYS A 539 15.56 4.29 2.94
CA LYS A 539 14.14 4.37 3.31
C LYS A 539 13.60 5.79 3.11
N GLN A 540 14.33 6.82 3.56
CA GLN A 540 13.93 8.23 3.37
C GLN A 540 13.82 8.57 1.87
N VAL A 541 14.79 8.15 1.05
CA VAL A 541 14.74 8.34 -0.42
C VAL A 541 13.54 7.60 -1.04
N ARG A 542 13.28 6.35 -0.64
CA ARG A 542 12.09 5.59 -1.11
C ARG A 542 10.78 6.27 -0.71
N THR A 543 10.70 6.89 0.47
CA THR A 543 9.54 7.65 0.93
C THR A 543 9.36 8.95 0.13
N ALA A 544 10.43 9.70 -0.11
CA ALA A 544 10.38 10.92 -0.94
C ALA A 544 9.90 10.62 -2.37
N LEU A 545 10.46 9.57 -3.01
CA LEU A 545 10.02 9.10 -4.34
C LEU A 545 8.59 8.56 -4.37
N ALA A 546 8.03 8.15 -3.23
CA ALA A 546 6.61 7.79 -3.13
C ALA A 546 5.71 9.02 -3.10
N VAL A 547 6.08 10.05 -2.33
CA VAL A 547 5.37 11.35 -2.30
C VAL A 547 5.41 12.02 -3.67
N GLU A 548 6.57 12.10 -4.32
CA GLU A 548 6.72 12.66 -5.67
C GLU A 548 5.84 11.91 -6.69
N ARG A 549 5.78 10.58 -6.62
CA ARG A 549 4.89 9.76 -7.46
C ARG A 549 3.42 10.09 -7.22
N ASP A 550 2.99 10.28 -5.97
CA ASP A 550 1.59 10.58 -5.66
C ASP A 550 1.20 12.02 -5.99
N GLU A 551 2.13 12.97 -5.91
CA GLU A 551 1.96 14.32 -6.46
C GLU A 551 1.85 14.29 -7.99
N ALA A 552 2.73 13.54 -8.67
CA ALA A 552 2.64 13.32 -10.12
C ALA A 552 1.29 12.68 -10.50
N ASN A 553 0.86 11.62 -9.82
CA ASN A 553 -0.46 11.01 -9.97
C ASN A 553 -1.61 12.02 -9.76
N LEU A 554 -1.49 12.93 -8.79
CA LEU A 554 -2.45 14.00 -8.55
C LEU A 554 -2.51 14.98 -9.73
N THR A 555 -1.37 15.39 -10.30
CA THR A 555 -1.34 16.25 -11.50
C THR A 555 -1.94 15.54 -12.72
N VAL A 556 -1.61 14.26 -12.94
CA VAL A 556 -2.20 13.44 -14.02
C VAL A 556 -3.71 13.34 -13.87
N ARG A 557 -4.24 13.13 -12.66
CA ARG A 557 -5.69 13.14 -12.38
C ARG A 557 -6.34 14.51 -12.61
N LYS A 558 -5.65 15.61 -12.29
CA LYS A 558 -6.12 16.98 -12.61
C LYS A 558 -6.18 17.23 -14.12
N LEU A 559 -5.16 16.78 -14.86
CA LEU A 559 -5.09 16.90 -16.32
C LEU A 559 -6.17 16.05 -17.02
N HIS A 560 -6.40 14.81 -16.59
CA HIS A 560 -7.50 13.99 -17.11
C HIS A 560 -8.86 14.67 -16.94
N LYS A 561 -9.15 15.24 -15.75
CA LYS A 561 -10.38 16.02 -15.51
C LYS A 561 -10.47 17.30 -16.34
N MET A 562 -9.36 17.85 -16.82
CA MET A 562 -9.37 18.96 -17.78
C MET A 562 -9.66 18.44 -19.20
N ILE A 563 -9.04 17.33 -19.61
CA ILE A 563 -9.27 16.67 -20.90
C ILE A 563 -10.74 16.27 -21.03
N GLU A 564 -11.36 15.67 -20.00
CA GLU A 564 -12.79 15.35 -19.97
C GLU A 564 -13.70 16.59 -20.20
N ARG A 565 -13.32 17.75 -19.64
CA ARG A 565 -14.07 19.01 -19.82
C ARG A 565 -13.91 19.57 -21.23
N LEU A 566 -12.69 19.59 -21.74
CA LEU A 566 -12.38 20.04 -23.10
C LEU A 566 -13.01 19.13 -24.15
N GLN A 567 -13.04 17.81 -23.90
CA GLN A 567 -13.71 16.84 -24.76
C GLN A 567 -15.22 17.09 -24.81
N LYS A 568 -15.88 17.29 -23.65
CA LYS A 568 -17.31 17.66 -23.61
C LYS A 568 -17.62 18.99 -24.30
N GLN A 569 -16.72 19.98 -24.19
CA GLN A 569 -16.85 21.25 -24.93
C GLN A 569 -16.66 21.04 -26.45
N LEU A 570 -15.71 20.20 -26.85
CA LEU A 570 -15.46 19.85 -28.26
C LEU A 570 -16.64 19.09 -28.86
N ASP A 571 -17.26 18.18 -28.12
CA ASP A 571 -18.42 17.41 -28.59
C ASP A 571 -19.68 18.27 -28.70
N LEU A 572 -19.93 19.16 -27.73
CA LEU A 572 -20.98 20.20 -27.86
C LEU A 572 -20.72 21.14 -29.05
N ALA A 573 -19.45 21.49 -29.31
CA ALA A 573 -19.06 22.28 -30.48
C ALA A 573 -19.23 21.50 -31.81
N ARG A 574 -19.10 20.17 -31.80
CA ARG A 574 -19.40 19.29 -32.94
C ARG A 574 -20.90 19.19 -33.18
N GLU A 575 -21.69 18.96 -32.13
CA GLU A 575 -23.16 18.89 -32.18
C GLU A 575 -23.76 20.19 -32.75
N THR A 576 -23.35 21.34 -32.22
CA THR A 576 -23.78 22.65 -32.75
C THR A 576 -23.28 22.91 -34.17
N ASN A 577 -22.09 22.41 -34.55
CA ASN A 577 -21.63 22.48 -35.95
C ASN A 577 -22.47 21.59 -36.89
N THR A 578 -22.94 20.42 -36.43
CA THR A 578 -23.86 19.57 -37.20
C THR A 578 -25.27 20.13 -37.29
N ASP A 579 -25.79 20.75 -36.24
CA ASP A 579 -27.07 21.48 -36.24
C ASP A 579 -27.03 22.69 -37.20
N LEU A 580 -25.97 23.48 -37.16
CA LEU A 580 -25.76 24.59 -38.11
C LEU A 580 -25.60 24.10 -39.56
N LYS A 581 -25.00 22.92 -39.77
CA LYS A 581 -24.95 22.28 -41.10
C LYS A 581 -26.33 21.81 -41.57
N ALA A 582 -27.13 21.20 -40.70
CA ALA A 582 -28.50 20.78 -41.01
C ALA A 582 -29.36 21.98 -41.42
N LYS A 583 -29.33 23.06 -40.62
CA LYS A 583 -29.99 24.35 -40.92
C LYS A 583 -29.47 24.99 -42.21
N LEU A 584 -28.19 24.82 -42.54
CA LEU A 584 -27.63 25.29 -43.82
C LEU A 584 -28.13 24.45 -45.01
N SER A 585 -28.29 23.12 -44.88
CA SER A 585 -28.96 22.30 -45.90
C SER A 585 -30.44 22.68 -46.06
N GLU A 586 -31.19 22.82 -44.97
CA GLU A 586 -32.59 23.29 -44.99
C GLU A 586 -32.71 24.66 -45.69
N THR A 587 -31.80 25.59 -45.38
CA THR A 587 -31.74 26.92 -46.03
C THR A 587 -31.42 26.80 -47.53
N ASN A 588 -30.57 25.85 -47.93
CA ASN A 588 -30.28 25.60 -49.34
C ASN A 588 -31.44 24.93 -50.07
N GLU A 589 -32.17 24.01 -49.43
CA GLU A 589 -33.39 23.40 -49.98
C GLU A 589 -34.50 24.44 -50.16
N LEU A 590 -34.76 25.28 -49.15
CA LEU A 590 -35.68 26.41 -49.25
C LEU A 590 -35.27 27.40 -50.35
N LYS A 591 -33.97 27.62 -50.54
CA LYS A 591 -33.43 28.44 -51.63
C LYS A 591 -33.64 27.79 -53.01
N ILE A 592 -33.50 26.47 -53.13
CA ILE A 592 -33.80 25.72 -54.36
C ILE A 592 -35.30 25.83 -54.67
N GLN A 593 -36.17 25.54 -53.70
CA GLN A 593 -37.62 25.70 -53.85
C GLN A 593 -38.01 27.13 -54.24
N THR A 594 -37.35 28.14 -53.65
CA THR A 594 -37.57 29.55 -54.00
C THR A 594 -37.13 29.85 -55.45
N LEU A 595 -36.04 29.26 -55.93
CA LEU A 595 -35.59 29.40 -57.33
C LEU A 595 -36.52 28.68 -58.31
N GLU A 596 -37.04 27.50 -57.94
CA GLU A 596 -38.04 26.76 -58.71
C GLU A 596 -39.38 27.51 -58.78
N GLN A 597 -39.86 28.07 -57.67
CA GLN A 597 -41.02 28.96 -57.64
C GLN A 597 -40.82 30.20 -58.51
N ASN A 598 -39.66 30.87 -58.41
CA ASN A 598 -39.35 32.01 -59.28
C ASN A 598 -39.34 31.62 -60.76
N ARG A 599 -38.85 30.41 -61.10
CA ARG A 599 -38.88 29.88 -62.46
C ARG A 599 -40.31 29.60 -62.94
N THR A 600 -41.18 29.00 -62.13
CA THR A 600 -42.59 28.79 -62.53
C THR A 600 -43.33 30.12 -62.66
N ILE A 601 -43.03 31.11 -61.81
CA ILE A 601 -43.52 32.49 -61.96
C ILE A 601 -43.02 33.12 -63.27
N GLU A 602 -41.77 32.92 -63.66
CA GLU A 602 -41.23 33.43 -64.93
C GLU A 602 -41.86 32.72 -66.14
N GLU A 603 -42.13 31.42 -66.05
CA GLU A 603 -42.82 30.64 -67.09
C GLU A 603 -44.32 31.01 -67.20
N LEU A 604 -44.97 31.32 -66.07
CA LEU A 604 -46.32 31.90 -66.03
C LEU A 604 -46.36 33.33 -66.58
N ASN A 605 -45.39 34.19 -66.26
CA ASN A 605 -45.26 35.52 -66.86
C ASN A 605 -45.02 35.43 -68.39
N LYS A 606 -44.26 34.43 -68.86
CA LYS A 606 -44.07 34.14 -70.29
C LYS A 606 -45.35 33.60 -70.96
N SER A 607 -46.22 32.88 -70.24
CA SER A 607 -47.49 32.39 -70.78
C SER A 607 -48.58 33.47 -70.77
N GLN A 608 -48.71 34.23 -69.68
CA GLN A 608 -49.54 35.44 -69.59
C GLN A 608 -49.12 36.45 -70.67
N GLY A 609 -47.83 36.72 -70.82
CA GLY A 609 -47.31 37.59 -71.87
C GLY A 609 -47.54 37.07 -73.30
N LYS A 610 -47.89 35.79 -73.51
CA LYS A 610 -48.43 35.29 -74.79
C LYS A 610 -49.95 35.47 -74.85
N LEU A 611 -50.65 35.21 -73.75
CA LEU A 611 -52.11 35.37 -73.62
C LEU A 611 -52.54 36.82 -73.89
N GLU A 612 -51.84 37.80 -73.31
CA GLU A 612 -52.06 39.24 -73.54
C GLU A 612 -51.89 39.61 -75.03
N ARG A 613 -50.84 39.08 -75.69
CA ARG A 613 -50.63 39.23 -77.14
C ARG A 613 -51.65 38.50 -78.02
N MET A 614 -52.36 37.51 -77.48
CA MET A 614 -53.50 36.88 -78.17
C MET A 614 -54.78 37.68 -77.93
N LYS A 615 -55.02 38.15 -76.70
CA LYS A 615 -56.11 39.08 -76.35
C LYS A 615 -56.03 40.35 -77.20
N GLU A 616 -54.88 41.00 -77.32
CA GLU A 616 -54.69 42.15 -78.22
C GLU A 616 -55.09 41.85 -79.67
N LYS A 617 -54.77 40.65 -80.18
CA LYS A 617 -55.16 40.24 -81.55
C LYS A 617 -56.66 40.02 -81.67
N VAL A 618 -57.28 39.40 -80.67
CA VAL A 618 -58.73 39.18 -80.59
C VAL A 618 -59.46 40.51 -80.42
N GLU A 619 -58.96 41.46 -79.63
CA GLU A 619 -59.52 42.82 -79.51
C GLU A 619 -59.40 43.60 -80.83
N LYS A 620 -58.26 43.50 -81.54
CA LYS A 620 -58.09 44.11 -82.87
C LYS A 620 -59.05 43.48 -83.90
N GLN A 621 -59.24 42.16 -83.88
CA GLN A 621 -60.23 41.47 -84.71
C GLN A 621 -61.67 41.83 -84.33
N LEU A 622 -62.01 41.88 -83.04
CA LEU A 622 -63.33 42.23 -82.53
C LEU A 622 -63.70 43.67 -82.90
N ASN A 623 -62.75 44.60 -82.82
CA ASN A 623 -62.95 45.98 -83.28
C ASN A 623 -63.17 46.04 -84.80
N SER A 624 -62.42 45.28 -85.60
CA SER A 624 -62.66 45.16 -87.05
C SER A 624 -64.07 44.63 -87.37
N VAL A 625 -64.48 43.53 -86.72
CA VAL A 625 -65.80 42.93 -86.89
C VAL A 625 -66.91 43.87 -86.40
N LYS A 626 -66.67 44.66 -85.35
CA LYS A 626 -67.61 45.69 -84.86
C LYS A 626 -67.76 46.84 -85.87
N SER A 627 -66.69 47.28 -86.51
CA SER A 627 -66.75 48.26 -87.62
C SER A 627 -67.52 47.71 -88.82
N GLU A 628 -67.28 46.45 -89.22
CA GLU A 628 -68.06 45.78 -90.26
C GLU A 628 -69.54 45.62 -89.90
N LEU A 629 -69.84 45.33 -88.63
CA LEU A 629 -71.21 45.19 -88.13
C LEU A 629 -71.98 46.51 -88.27
N HIS A 630 -71.43 47.63 -87.80
CA HIS A 630 -72.07 48.94 -87.96
C HIS A 630 -72.25 49.34 -89.43
N LEU A 631 -71.32 48.97 -90.31
CA LEU A 631 -71.43 49.24 -91.75
C LEU A 631 -72.55 48.40 -92.40
N LYS A 632 -72.75 47.14 -91.96
CA LYS A 632 -73.90 46.31 -92.35
C LYS A 632 -75.22 46.80 -91.75
N GLU A 633 -75.21 47.29 -90.51
CA GLU A 633 -76.36 47.84 -89.79
C GLU A 633 -76.91 49.09 -90.49
N LEU A 634 -76.03 50.04 -90.84
CA LEU A 634 -76.37 51.21 -91.67
C LEU A 634 -76.97 50.83 -93.02
N LYS A 635 -76.44 49.80 -93.67
CA LYS A 635 -76.99 49.34 -94.96
C LYS A 635 -78.37 48.69 -94.79
N ALA A 636 -78.57 47.92 -93.72
CA ALA A 636 -79.85 47.29 -93.41
C ALA A 636 -80.96 48.29 -93.04
N THR A 637 -80.63 49.43 -92.39
CA THR A 637 -81.61 50.50 -92.14
C THR A 637 -81.97 51.24 -93.43
N GLU A 638 -81.01 51.49 -94.32
CA GLU A 638 -81.26 52.13 -95.63
C GLU A 638 -82.15 51.27 -96.54
N ASP A 639 -81.89 49.96 -96.62
CA ASP A 639 -82.69 49.04 -97.45
C ASP A 639 -84.11 48.79 -96.86
N LYS A 640 -84.26 48.87 -95.53
CA LYS A 640 -85.57 48.82 -94.86
C LYS A 640 -86.48 50.00 -95.26
N GLU A 641 -85.93 51.20 -95.34
CA GLU A 641 -86.71 52.39 -95.68
C GLU A 641 -87.09 52.41 -97.18
N LYS A 642 -86.23 51.88 -98.07
CA LYS A 642 -86.58 51.62 -99.49
C LYS A 642 -87.76 50.65 -99.62
N ALA A 643 -87.75 49.55 -98.85
CA ALA A 643 -88.83 48.56 -98.87
C ALA A 643 -90.18 49.13 -98.39
N LYS A 644 -90.15 49.99 -97.37
CA LYS A 644 -91.33 50.73 -96.86
C LYS A 644 -91.94 51.63 -97.94
N ASN A 645 -91.13 52.40 -98.65
CA ASN A 645 -91.60 53.32 -99.69
C ASN A 645 -92.25 52.58 -100.88
N MET A 646 -91.72 51.41 -101.27
CA MET A 646 -92.34 50.58 -102.32
C MET A 646 -93.71 50.02 -101.90
N LEU A 647 -93.87 49.64 -100.63
CA LEU A 647 -95.14 49.10 -100.11
C LEU A 647 -96.27 50.14 -100.13
N GLU A 648 -95.94 51.40 -99.85
CA GLU A 648 -96.90 52.51 -99.85
C GLU A 648 -97.39 52.85 -101.27
N ALA A 649 -96.50 52.80 -102.28
CA ALA A 649 -96.86 52.95 -103.69
C ALA A 649 -97.87 51.88 -104.15
N VAL A 650 -97.57 50.59 -103.93
CA VAL A 650 -98.46 49.47 -104.31
C VAL A 650 -99.83 49.54 -103.61
N SER A 651 -99.86 50.01 -102.34
CA SER A 651 -101.09 50.23 -101.59
C SER A 651 -102.00 51.32 -102.21
N SER A 652 -101.40 52.29 -102.92
CA SER A 652 -102.14 53.35 -103.60
C SER A 652 -102.78 52.85 -104.91
N GLU A 653 -102.04 52.11 -105.74
CA GLU A 653 -102.54 51.54 -107.02
C GLU A 653 -103.66 50.51 -106.77
N MET A 654 -103.51 49.68 -105.73
CA MET A 654 -104.51 48.71 -105.29
C MET A 654 -105.87 49.34 -104.95
N LYS A 655 -105.91 50.62 -104.52
CA LYS A 655 -107.17 51.35 -104.30
C LYS A 655 -107.80 51.82 -105.61
N VAL A 656 -107.00 52.26 -106.58
CA VAL A 656 -107.48 52.79 -107.88
C VAL A 656 -108.04 51.68 -108.79
N LEU A 657 -107.42 50.50 -108.84
CA LEU A 657 -107.99 49.36 -109.57
C LEU A 657 -109.35 48.93 -109.01
N LYS A 658 -109.55 49.08 -107.69
CA LYS A 658 -110.75 48.60 -107.00
C LYS A 658 -111.98 49.49 -107.24
N THR A 659 -111.78 50.80 -107.44
CA THR A 659 -112.88 51.72 -107.81
C THR A 659 -113.25 51.61 -109.28
N THR A 660 -112.27 51.47 -110.19
CA THR A 660 -112.52 51.28 -111.63
C THR A 660 -113.28 49.98 -111.94
N LEU A 661 -112.97 48.88 -111.23
CA LEU A 661 -113.71 47.62 -111.37
C LEU A 661 -115.21 47.76 -111.02
N ALA A 662 -115.54 48.48 -109.93
CA ALA A 662 -116.92 48.68 -109.50
C ALA A 662 -117.77 49.52 -110.49
N GLU A 663 -117.13 50.45 -111.21
CA GLU A 663 -117.80 51.23 -112.27
C GLU A 663 -118.08 50.42 -113.53
N LEU A 664 -117.23 49.44 -113.88
CA LEU A 664 -117.47 48.56 -115.03
C LEU A 664 -118.69 47.67 -114.80
N THR A 665 -118.78 47.03 -113.63
CA THR A 665 -119.95 46.20 -113.23
C THR A 665 -121.24 47.03 -113.12
N ARG A 666 -121.15 48.35 -112.96
CA ARG A 666 -122.30 49.27 -113.01
C ARG A 666 -122.77 49.52 -114.45
N ARG A 667 -121.85 49.78 -115.38
CA ARG A 667 -122.16 50.02 -116.80
C ARG A 667 -122.72 48.78 -117.50
N GLU A 668 -122.15 47.60 -117.23
CA GLU A 668 -122.59 46.31 -117.77
C GLU A 668 -124.09 46.06 -117.51
N ARG A 669 -124.54 46.31 -116.27
CA ARG A 669 -125.93 46.11 -115.87
C ARG A 669 -126.90 47.04 -116.59
N GLN A 670 -126.53 48.32 -116.76
CA GLN A 670 -127.36 49.30 -117.49
C GLN A 670 -127.51 48.96 -118.99
N LEU A 671 -126.51 48.32 -119.60
CA LEU A 671 -126.59 47.87 -120.99
C LEU A 671 -127.53 46.66 -121.16
N ALA A 672 -127.57 45.75 -120.18
CA ALA A 672 -128.52 44.64 -120.15
C ALA A 672 -129.97 45.16 -120.03
N ASP A 673 -130.24 46.05 -119.07
CA ASP A 673 -131.56 46.65 -118.86
C ASP A 673 -132.09 47.37 -120.13
N PHE A 674 -131.21 48.10 -120.83
CA PHE A 674 -131.56 48.79 -122.08
C PHE A 674 -131.89 47.80 -123.21
N ARG A 675 -131.11 46.72 -123.36
CA ARG A 675 -131.33 45.68 -124.39
C ARG A 675 -132.67 44.97 -124.20
N GLU A 676 -133.10 44.76 -122.96
CA GLU A 676 -134.42 44.20 -122.65
C GLU A 676 -135.57 45.17 -123.02
N VAL A 677 -135.47 46.45 -122.63
CA VAL A 677 -136.51 47.46 -122.91
C VAL A 677 -136.71 47.66 -124.41
N VAL A 678 -135.63 47.75 -125.19
CA VAL A 678 -135.71 47.90 -126.67
C VAL A 678 -136.36 46.66 -127.30
N SER A 679 -135.97 45.45 -126.88
CA SER A 679 -136.58 44.21 -127.38
C SER A 679 -138.09 44.15 -127.12
N ARG A 680 -138.51 44.61 -125.92
CA ARG A 680 -139.92 44.68 -125.51
C ARG A 680 -140.72 45.74 -126.29
N MET A 681 -140.12 46.88 -126.62
CA MET A 681 -140.74 47.93 -127.45
C MET A 681 -140.85 47.54 -128.93
N LEU A 682 -139.95 46.71 -129.44
CA LEU A 682 -139.95 46.28 -130.85
C LEU A 682 -140.88 45.09 -131.15
N GLY A 683 -141.61 44.55 -130.16
CA GLY A 683 -142.54 43.45 -130.37
C GLY A 683 -141.84 42.15 -130.79
N LEU A 684 -140.76 41.80 -130.08
CA LEU A 684 -140.03 40.54 -130.20
C LEU A 684 -140.31 39.68 -128.96
N ASP A 685 -140.48 38.36 -129.13
CA ASP A 685 -140.68 37.46 -128.00
C ASP A 685 -139.36 37.26 -127.23
N ILE A 686 -139.43 37.40 -125.91
CA ILE A 686 -138.30 37.49 -124.98
C ILE A 686 -137.95 36.10 -124.42
N ALA A 687 -138.76 35.07 -124.69
CA ALA A 687 -138.50 33.69 -124.27
C ALA A 687 -137.29 33.01 -124.96
N SER A 688 -136.73 33.62 -126.02
CA SER A 688 -135.50 33.14 -126.68
C SER A 688 -134.26 33.83 -126.11
N LEU A 689 -133.37 33.03 -125.49
CA LEU A 689 -132.15 33.51 -124.81
C LEU A 689 -131.06 34.07 -125.78
N ALA A 690 -131.31 34.04 -127.09
CA ALA A 690 -130.37 34.47 -128.13
C ALA A 690 -131.05 35.27 -129.24
N LEU A 691 -131.64 36.43 -128.89
CA LEU A 691 -131.97 37.48 -129.86
C LEU A 691 -130.67 38.02 -130.49
N PRO A 692 -130.46 37.87 -131.82
CA PRO A 692 -129.30 38.42 -132.51
C PRO A 692 -129.43 39.93 -132.64
N ASP A 693 -128.36 40.68 -132.37
CA ASP A 693 -128.43 42.15 -132.41
C ASP A 693 -128.82 42.70 -133.79
N TYR A 694 -128.55 41.96 -134.88
CA TYR A 694 -128.99 42.35 -136.22
C TYR A 694 -130.52 42.42 -136.35
N GLU A 695 -131.31 41.62 -135.64
CA GLU A 695 -132.79 41.67 -135.76
C GLU A 695 -133.38 42.93 -135.11
N ILE A 696 -132.78 43.34 -133.99
CA ILE A 696 -133.07 44.61 -133.31
C ILE A 696 -132.66 45.77 -134.22
N ILE A 697 -131.46 45.71 -134.80
CA ILE A 697 -130.94 46.71 -135.73
C ILE A 697 -131.83 46.82 -136.97
N THR A 698 -132.21 45.72 -137.64
CA THR A 698 -133.05 45.78 -138.86
C THR A 698 -134.43 46.38 -138.59
N ARG A 699 -135.05 46.13 -137.43
CA ARG A 699 -136.32 46.81 -137.06
C ARG A 699 -136.13 48.30 -136.76
N LEU A 700 -134.97 48.72 -136.26
CA LEU A 700 -134.63 50.14 -136.07
C LEU A 700 -134.27 50.84 -137.40
N GLU A 701 -133.56 50.16 -138.30
CA GLU A 701 -133.22 50.65 -139.64
C GLU A 701 -134.48 50.90 -140.49
N GLY A 702 -135.50 50.04 -140.35
CA GLY A 702 -136.83 50.25 -140.95
C GLY A 702 -137.58 51.49 -140.46
N LEU A 703 -137.18 52.09 -139.32
CA LEU A 703 -137.76 53.30 -138.75
C LEU A 703 -136.97 54.58 -139.11
N ILE A 704 -135.66 54.47 -139.26
CA ILE A 704 -134.75 55.64 -139.38
C ILE A 704 -134.70 56.23 -140.80
N HIS A 705 -135.23 55.53 -141.81
CA HIS A 705 -135.23 56.01 -143.20
C HIS A 705 -136.26 57.13 -143.51
N CYS A 706 -137.04 57.58 -142.53
CA CYS A 706 -138.04 58.66 -142.67
C CYS A 706 -137.53 60.08 -142.31
N HIS A 707 -136.23 60.34 -142.47
CA HIS A 707 -135.44 61.53 -142.08
C HIS A 707 -135.15 61.64 -140.56
N GLN A 708 -133.88 61.82 -140.16
CA GLN A 708 -133.50 62.36 -138.83
C GLN A 708 -132.04 62.88 -138.71
N HIS A 709 -131.65 63.37 -137.51
CA HIS A 709 -130.98 64.68 -137.36
C HIS A 709 -129.89 64.77 -136.25
N HIS A 710 -128.80 65.52 -136.56
CA HIS A 710 -127.97 66.37 -135.65
C HIS A 710 -127.03 65.78 -134.56
N PHE A 711 -126.28 66.71 -133.93
CA PHE A 711 -125.18 66.66 -132.92
C PHE A 711 -123.74 66.50 -133.46
N ILE A 712 -122.77 67.43 -133.35
CA ILE A 712 -122.45 68.59 -132.45
C ILE A 712 -121.89 68.14 -131.08
N THR A 713 -120.58 68.14 -130.78
CA THR A 713 -119.54 69.23 -130.60
C THR A 713 -119.54 69.89 -129.21
N CYS A 714 -118.40 69.82 -128.48
CA CYS A 714 -117.84 70.79 -127.51
C CYS A 714 -116.54 70.21 -126.84
N VAL A 715 -115.36 70.86 -126.79
CA VAL A 715 -114.89 72.07 -126.02
C VAL A 715 -114.34 71.72 -124.61
N CYS A 716 -113.36 72.41 -124.00
CA CYS A 716 -112.07 73.03 -124.43
C CYS A 716 -111.46 73.89 -123.27
N LEU A 717 -110.11 73.99 -123.21
CA LEU A 717 -109.32 75.08 -122.56
C LEU A 717 -109.44 75.20 -121.00
N LYS A 718 -108.52 75.82 -120.23
CA LYS A 718 -107.40 76.80 -120.41
C LYS A 718 -106.31 76.49 -119.30
N ASP A 719 -105.21 77.20 -118.96
CA ASP A 719 -104.68 78.55 -119.30
C ASP A 719 -103.13 78.73 -119.08
N VAL A 720 -102.67 79.95 -119.37
CA VAL A 720 -101.43 80.74 -119.07
C VAL A 720 -100.80 80.62 -117.66
N ALA A 721 -99.50 80.89 -117.36
CA ALA A 721 -98.21 80.96 -118.11
C ALA A 721 -97.00 81.36 -117.17
N ARG A 722 -95.77 81.47 -117.75
CA ARG A 722 -94.55 82.24 -117.34
C ARG A 722 -93.54 81.72 -116.28
N THR A 723 -92.48 81.05 -116.79
CA THR A 723 -91.03 81.37 -116.66
C THR A 723 -90.38 81.69 -115.29
N GLN A 724 -89.64 80.73 -114.74
CA GLN A 724 -88.35 80.86 -114.00
C GLN A 724 -87.79 79.44 -113.78
N ASP A 725 -86.46 79.23 -113.71
CA ASP A 725 -85.92 77.86 -113.64
C ASP A 725 -84.53 77.67 -112.99
N GLU A 726 -84.29 76.41 -112.59
CA GLU A 726 -83.10 75.74 -112.00
C GLU A 726 -82.58 76.18 -110.61
N HIS A 727 -82.27 75.18 -109.76
CA HIS A 727 -82.11 75.34 -108.31
C HIS A 727 -80.91 74.60 -107.67
N THR A 728 -80.34 75.31 -106.68
CA THR A 728 -79.45 74.88 -105.58
C THR A 728 -79.82 73.61 -104.80
N ILE A 729 -78.80 73.00 -104.16
CA ILE A 729 -78.84 72.52 -102.75
C ILE A 729 -77.42 72.61 -102.14
N SER A 730 -77.26 72.60 -100.81
CA SER A 730 -76.10 73.19 -100.11
C SER A 730 -75.67 72.47 -98.82
N SER A 731 -74.45 72.81 -98.32
CA SER A 731 -74.02 72.81 -96.89
C SER A 731 -73.93 71.45 -96.15
N SER A 732 -72.98 71.13 -95.25
CA SER A 732 -71.58 71.56 -94.93
C SER A 732 -71.00 70.46 -93.98
N LYS A 733 -69.90 70.51 -93.19
CA LYS A 733 -68.98 71.57 -92.72
C LYS A 733 -67.65 70.96 -92.18
N HIS A 734 -66.69 71.82 -91.82
CA HIS A 734 -65.46 71.50 -91.07
C HIS A 734 -65.71 71.50 -89.52
N THR A 735 -64.82 71.07 -88.61
CA THR A 735 -63.42 70.55 -88.65
C THR A 735 -63.11 69.82 -87.33
N PHE A 736 -62.43 68.67 -87.37
CA PHE A 736 -61.06 68.46 -86.84
C PHE A 736 -60.57 67.04 -87.17
#